data_AF-A0A4Q2Y6T9-F1
#
_entry.id   AF-A0A4Q2Y6T9-F1
#
_cell.length_a   1.000
_cell.length_b   1.000
_cell.length_c   1.000
_cell.angle_alpha   90.00
_cell.angle_beta   90.00
_cell.angle_gamma   90.00
#
_symmetry.space_group_name_H-M   'P 1'
#
loop_
_entity.id
_entity.type
_entity.pdbx_description
1 polymer ?
#
loop_
_entity_poly.entity_id
_entity_poly.type
_entity_poly.pdbx_seq_one_letter_code
_entity_poly.pdbx_strand_id
1 'polypeptide(L)'
;LLVQEYQPNAFRITFDNAAAKLSGETLSVPVRAAYLMGKALDGSDMKWTANLSQAPFRPDGYEDYRFCNSRSYYVWDGTQYQSMKEDAALQPLMTGQGTVKLSPKGETLLEAKVPATFGVPGPKLIAINAEITDLNQQTIAEGWQHTEHTSDFYLGVRRPANAVNVGTEVPLSLVAVDAGGGRHKTAVPVKVKIERLAWNAVRVQTAGGGTDVRNDLTFVPAGDEELTVQPELGKEEAWTFKPQAAGTHNLTFTAADSSGREVRTVVSIDVFSPQEQVWRQNDGVKVELLADKDRYQPGDTAKVVVKSPFSGTALVTVERDRVLRSELKKVESGGAIELKVEDSWAPNVFVSVLQVRGGADDPRAHPEPDYRVGYCSLNVENERDLLKIDLTPAQSEVRPGAMVEVAATVRDAAGNPVPEAELALWAVDEGILSLMPWEVPDPAGTFQYDSPLAVRTGISLQRLLPEDPEKLDFMNKGFVIGGGGDLEGTGKVMRQNFKPTAYWHGMLRTGTDGVVRVSFPAPDNLTEFRLAAVASEGVSRFGKAEGRFKVNQPLMLEPALPRFANAGDEITLKAVLHNTTEKEGEVTVELTGDSHIQILDPATRKPLKESKAVRTVHLAAQQSKAVPFAVRFTADGPLALQWKASCPTEPLLADSVESKFAVGIGEPLIRDVRFASLANTPSGANLLEKVSPELLEGDGQVTVTLANSRLLEGAEAVERLLHYPYGCAEQTMSSMLPWLTLRDLKQVLPALNRPDQEIANVIQKGCDRLLSMQTASGGLGYWPKDAEPTLWASAHGALGLTLASRSGAQVPADRLEKLTQWLSQSLRDTASVKNSWELTERAYAAYALALAGKAEPGYHEVLFNQRQSLSPDALALLALAVAESEGPAEMAKTAIAESRDKKADLWWGSQSTEAMRAMALLKLKDPSADEAMGRLMNARSPRGDWSHTFANSWALLALSQEARMTPALKEGQTCTLSLNGKSQEITLPGTPASKTVTLSWQAGAELPVLTAKMPTGQRLFAKVETARRAPAGEQPARSSGFGITRSWRKVAPDGTLSEPGALRTGDLVQVTLKLDIPEGGEYLSIDDPLPATFEAVNPNFTSMVSGTVARSDAALPTWFSDYTEMRRDRVLFFRNYFSEKGRYQVNYLARVIAEGTVMVPAAKIELMYDPARFGLSPSQKLTTEAATDGSVAGR
;
A
#
# COMPACT_ATOMS: atom_id res chain seq x y z
N LEU A 1 5.62 3.73 -6.87
CA LEU A 1 5.68 2.25 -6.93
C LEU A 1 5.01 1.67 -5.69
N LEU A 2 4.17 0.64 -5.91
CA LEU A 2 3.56 -0.18 -4.87
C LEU A 2 4.15 -1.60 -5.00
N VAL A 3 4.35 -2.30 -3.88
CA VAL A 3 4.82 -3.69 -3.85
C VAL A 3 3.90 -4.44 -2.89
N GLN A 4 3.26 -5.49 -3.38
CA GLN A 4 2.27 -6.35 -2.71
C GLN A 4 2.34 -7.75 -3.37
N GLU A 5 1.79 -8.78 -2.73
CA GLU A 5 1.44 -10.01 -3.45
C GLU A 5 0.09 -9.82 -4.19
N TYR A 6 -0.06 -10.38 -5.39
CA TYR A 6 -1.22 -10.18 -6.26
C TYR A 6 -1.42 -11.33 -7.26
N GLN A 7 -2.62 -11.39 -7.86
CA GLN A 7 -2.90 -12.13 -9.11
C GLN A 7 -3.37 -11.11 -10.16
N PRO A 8 -2.97 -11.22 -11.45
CA PRO A 8 -3.62 -10.46 -12.52
C PRO A 8 -5.13 -10.75 -12.59
N ASN A 9 -5.94 -9.73 -12.89
CA ASN A 9 -7.35 -9.88 -13.27
C ASN A 9 -7.45 -10.71 -14.57
N ALA A 10 -8.25 -11.78 -14.58
CA ALA A 10 -8.48 -12.63 -15.75
C ALA A 10 -9.57 -12.08 -16.70
N PHE A 11 -10.45 -11.20 -16.19
CA PHE A 11 -11.55 -10.59 -16.92
C PHE A 11 -11.75 -9.12 -16.54
N ARG A 12 -12.59 -8.42 -17.30
CA ARG A 12 -13.07 -7.07 -16.98
C ARG A 12 -14.60 -7.02 -16.92
N ILE A 13 -15.12 -6.09 -16.15
CA ILE A 13 -16.50 -5.60 -16.24
C ILE A 13 -16.44 -4.25 -16.99
N THR A 14 -17.48 -3.90 -17.73
CA THR A 14 -17.56 -2.64 -18.48
C THR A 14 -19.01 -2.21 -18.60
N PHE A 15 -19.31 -0.98 -18.17
CA PHE A 15 -20.63 -0.36 -18.24
C PHE A 15 -20.73 0.49 -19.52
N ASP A 16 -21.89 0.49 -20.16
CA ASP A 16 -22.15 1.35 -21.34
C ASP A 16 -22.85 2.65 -20.91
N ASN A 17 -22.05 3.69 -20.67
CA ASN A 17 -22.55 5.02 -20.30
C ASN A 17 -23.44 5.65 -21.38
N ALA A 18 -23.22 5.33 -22.66
CA ALA A 18 -23.95 5.93 -23.77
C ALA A 18 -25.31 5.26 -24.03
N ALA A 19 -25.46 4.00 -23.60
CA ALA A 19 -26.70 3.24 -23.68
C ALA A 19 -27.50 3.20 -22.36
N ALA A 20 -26.98 3.76 -21.26
CA ALA A 20 -27.70 3.93 -20.00
C ALA A 20 -28.92 4.88 -20.18
N LYS A 21 -30.07 4.52 -19.58
CA LYS A 21 -31.32 5.27 -19.82
C LYS A 21 -32.30 5.22 -18.65
N LEU A 22 -32.77 6.39 -18.21
CA LEU A 22 -33.89 6.52 -17.29
C LEU A 22 -35.25 6.28 -18.01
N SER A 23 -36.13 5.53 -17.37
CA SER A 23 -37.52 5.30 -17.78
C SER A 23 -38.42 5.32 -16.54
N GLY A 24 -39.18 6.41 -16.36
CA GLY A 24 -39.89 6.68 -15.10
C GLY A 24 -38.88 6.83 -13.95
N GLU A 25 -39.05 6.06 -12.87
CA GLU A 25 -38.11 5.99 -11.74
C GLU A 25 -37.13 4.80 -11.84
N THR A 26 -36.87 4.27 -13.03
CA THR A 26 -35.92 3.14 -13.23
C THR A 26 -34.83 3.54 -14.21
N LEU A 27 -33.57 3.50 -13.77
CA LEU A 27 -32.40 3.66 -14.63
C LEU A 27 -31.90 2.29 -15.05
N SER A 28 -32.04 1.99 -16.34
CA SER A 28 -31.53 0.76 -16.95
C SER A 28 -30.12 1.01 -17.49
N VAL A 29 -29.13 0.24 -17.03
CA VAL A 29 -27.71 0.39 -17.34
C VAL A 29 -27.18 -0.89 -17.99
N PRO A 30 -26.80 -0.89 -19.28
CA PRO A 30 -26.21 -2.05 -19.92
C PRO A 30 -24.80 -2.31 -19.40
N VAL A 31 -24.50 -3.57 -19.08
CA VAL A 31 -23.19 -3.98 -18.56
C VAL A 31 -22.72 -5.23 -19.30
N ARG A 32 -21.43 -5.28 -19.62
CA ARG A 32 -20.77 -6.42 -20.25
C ARG A 32 -19.57 -6.87 -19.44
N ALA A 33 -19.34 -8.17 -19.36
CA ALA A 33 -18.11 -8.74 -18.85
C ALA A 33 -17.47 -9.72 -19.85
N ALA A 34 -16.14 -9.70 -19.91
CA ALA A 34 -15.36 -10.54 -20.81
C ALA A 34 -13.97 -10.82 -20.23
N TYR A 35 -13.51 -12.05 -20.42
CA TYR A 35 -12.13 -12.45 -20.15
C TYR A 35 -11.15 -11.68 -21.06
N LEU A 36 -9.96 -11.36 -20.55
CA LEU A 36 -9.01 -10.48 -21.24
C LEU A 36 -8.48 -11.09 -22.56
N MET A 37 -8.34 -12.42 -22.64
CA MET A 37 -8.06 -13.13 -23.90
C MET A 37 -9.18 -13.05 -24.96
N GLY A 38 -10.24 -12.27 -24.71
CA GLY A 38 -11.25 -11.84 -25.68
C GLY A 38 -12.61 -12.54 -25.57
N LYS A 39 -12.76 -13.46 -24.63
CA LYS A 39 -13.95 -14.33 -24.54
C LYS A 39 -15.06 -13.73 -23.66
N ALA A 40 -16.32 -13.91 -24.08
CA ALA A 40 -17.50 -13.60 -23.26
C ALA A 40 -17.54 -14.35 -21.91
N LEU A 41 -18.00 -13.68 -20.86
CA LEU A 41 -18.19 -14.26 -19.53
C LEU A 41 -19.58 -14.97 -19.41
N ASP A 42 -19.80 -15.96 -20.28
CA ASP A 42 -21.08 -16.70 -20.42
C ASP A 42 -21.63 -17.24 -19.08
N GLY A 43 -22.97 -17.14 -18.90
CA GLY A 43 -23.76 -17.76 -17.83
C GLY A 43 -23.50 -17.31 -16.38
N SER A 44 -22.49 -16.47 -16.17
CA SER A 44 -21.95 -16.10 -14.86
C SER A 44 -22.92 -15.22 -14.07
N ASP A 45 -22.89 -15.32 -12.74
CA ASP A 45 -23.73 -14.55 -11.82
C ASP A 45 -23.04 -13.22 -11.42
N MET A 46 -23.62 -12.11 -11.86
CA MET A 46 -23.22 -10.76 -11.45
C MET A 46 -24.07 -10.31 -10.26
N LYS A 47 -23.45 -10.18 -9.09
CA LYS A 47 -24.02 -9.47 -7.95
C LYS A 47 -23.88 -7.97 -8.19
N TRP A 48 -24.82 -7.15 -7.74
CA TRP A 48 -24.70 -5.69 -7.83
C TRP A 48 -25.45 -4.96 -6.72
N THR A 49 -25.04 -3.72 -6.48
CA THR A 49 -25.73 -2.74 -5.62
C THR A 49 -25.77 -1.37 -6.30
N ALA A 50 -26.77 -0.56 -5.98
CA ALA A 50 -26.90 0.82 -6.44
C ALA A 50 -27.27 1.75 -5.29
N ASN A 51 -26.58 2.89 -5.21
CA ASN A 51 -26.80 3.93 -4.21
C ASN A 51 -27.02 5.28 -4.90
N LEU A 52 -27.93 6.08 -4.34
CA LEU A 52 -28.38 7.38 -4.84
C LEU A 52 -27.98 8.48 -3.86
N SER A 53 -27.40 9.56 -4.36
CA SER A 53 -27.02 10.75 -3.61
C SER A 53 -27.29 12.02 -4.41
N GLN A 54 -27.27 13.20 -3.80
CA GLN A 54 -27.53 14.47 -4.50
C GLN A 54 -26.24 14.99 -5.17
N ALA A 55 -26.32 15.31 -6.46
CA ALA A 55 -25.19 15.84 -7.23
C ALA A 55 -25.26 17.38 -7.36
N PRO A 56 -24.11 18.07 -7.44
CA PRO A 56 -24.09 19.51 -7.70
C PRO A 56 -24.46 19.80 -9.16
N PHE A 57 -25.29 20.82 -9.40
CA PHE A 57 -25.46 21.37 -10.75
C PHE A 57 -24.50 22.54 -10.96
N ARG A 58 -23.65 22.44 -12.00
CA ARG A 58 -22.69 23.47 -12.43
C ARG A 58 -22.58 23.44 -13.96
N PRO A 59 -23.52 24.07 -14.69
CA PRO A 59 -23.45 24.18 -16.13
C PRO A 59 -22.47 25.28 -16.56
N ASP A 60 -21.70 25.01 -17.61
CA ASP A 60 -20.69 25.92 -18.16
C ASP A 60 -21.31 27.26 -18.61
N GLY A 61 -20.62 28.37 -18.32
CA GLY A 61 -21.09 29.74 -18.56
C GLY A 61 -22.04 30.28 -17.48
N TYR A 62 -22.25 29.54 -16.38
CA TYR A 62 -23.06 29.94 -15.23
C TYR A 62 -22.35 29.74 -13.88
N GLU A 63 -21.02 29.77 -13.88
CA GLU A 63 -20.16 29.64 -12.69
C GLU A 63 -20.54 30.66 -11.63
N ASP A 64 -20.91 31.87 -12.07
CA ASP A 64 -21.31 33.02 -11.27
C ASP A 64 -22.73 32.90 -10.67
N TYR A 65 -23.44 31.80 -10.96
CA TYR A 65 -24.77 31.49 -10.42
C TYR A 65 -24.70 30.44 -9.31
N ARG A 66 -25.81 30.28 -8.57
CA ARG A 66 -26.07 29.11 -7.72
C ARG A 66 -27.31 28.39 -8.25
N PHE A 67 -27.28 27.06 -8.19
CA PHE A 67 -28.36 26.16 -8.58
C PHE A 67 -28.54 25.09 -7.50
N CYS A 68 -29.77 24.60 -7.30
CA CYS A 68 -30.10 23.47 -6.42
C CYS A 68 -29.56 23.60 -4.98
N ASN A 69 -29.30 24.83 -4.52
CA ASN A 69 -28.65 25.09 -3.24
C ASN A 69 -29.67 25.14 -2.10
N SER A 70 -29.34 24.52 -0.97
CA SER A 70 -30.23 24.36 0.18
C SER A 70 -29.82 25.19 1.40
N ARG A 71 -30.71 25.29 2.40
CA ARG A 71 -30.41 26.01 3.65
C ARG A 71 -29.41 25.21 4.49
N SER A 72 -28.31 25.86 4.86
CA SER A 72 -27.26 25.33 5.73
C SER A 72 -26.94 26.37 6.81
N TYR A 73 -27.02 25.99 8.08
CA TYR A 73 -26.80 26.88 9.22
C TYR A 73 -26.13 26.13 10.39
N TYR A 74 -25.31 26.83 11.17
CA TYR A 74 -24.62 26.26 12.32
C TYR A 74 -25.39 26.57 13.60
N VAL A 75 -25.78 25.53 14.36
CA VAL A 75 -26.50 25.68 15.64
C VAL A 75 -25.61 25.21 16.78
N TRP A 76 -25.51 25.99 17.84
CA TRP A 76 -24.83 25.58 19.06
C TRP A 76 -25.72 24.62 19.87
N ASP A 77 -25.29 23.37 20.06
CA ASP A 77 -26.07 22.34 20.77
C ASP A 77 -25.94 22.38 22.31
N GLY A 78 -25.10 23.27 22.83
CA GLY A 78 -24.68 23.32 24.24
C GLY A 78 -23.21 22.96 24.44
N THR A 79 -22.60 22.24 23.49
CA THR A 79 -21.23 21.72 23.55
C THR A 79 -20.39 22.00 22.29
N GLN A 80 -21.02 22.08 21.11
CA GLN A 80 -20.37 22.35 19.83
C GLN A 80 -21.33 22.99 18.82
N TYR A 81 -20.78 23.58 17.75
CA TYR A 81 -21.56 24.08 16.62
C TYR A 81 -21.84 22.95 15.61
N GLN A 82 -23.06 22.40 15.59
CA GLN A 82 -23.47 21.43 14.59
C GLN A 82 -23.91 22.11 13.29
N SER A 83 -23.49 21.58 12.13
CA SER A 83 -23.97 22.01 10.81
C SER A 83 -25.32 21.36 10.50
N MET A 84 -26.42 22.08 10.73
CA MET A 84 -27.72 21.67 10.23
C MET A 84 -27.88 22.04 8.76
N LYS A 85 -28.29 21.07 7.94
CA LYS A 85 -28.86 21.29 6.61
C LYS A 85 -30.31 20.86 6.63
N GLU A 86 -31.15 21.59 5.92
CA GLU A 86 -32.60 21.33 5.90
C GLU A 86 -32.97 20.08 5.08
N ASP A 87 -32.14 19.72 4.09
CA ASP A 87 -32.31 18.51 3.29
C ASP A 87 -31.61 17.31 3.96
N ALA A 88 -32.39 16.32 4.38
CA ALA A 88 -31.90 15.10 5.04
C ALA A 88 -31.13 14.14 4.11
N ALA A 89 -30.99 14.45 2.82
CA ALA A 89 -30.43 13.59 1.77
C ALA A 89 -28.88 13.46 1.76
N LEU A 90 -28.22 13.76 2.89
CA LEU A 90 -26.77 13.62 3.04
C LEU A 90 -26.30 12.16 3.20
N GLN A 91 -27.20 11.24 3.54
CA GLN A 91 -26.92 9.80 3.54
C GLN A 91 -27.33 9.20 2.18
N PRO A 92 -26.46 8.43 1.50
CA PRO A 92 -26.83 7.73 0.28
C PRO A 92 -28.00 6.77 0.51
N LEU A 93 -29.02 6.84 -0.35
CA LEU A 93 -30.14 5.90 -0.36
C LEU A 93 -29.77 4.70 -1.22
N MET A 94 -29.81 3.48 -0.66
CA MET A 94 -29.74 2.28 -1.51
C MET A 94 -31.01 2.18 -2.36
N THR A 95 -30.85 2.07 -3.68
CA THR A 95 -31.94 2.06 -4.66
C THR A 95 -32.01 0.83 -5.54
N GLY A 96 -31.06 -0.10 -5.38
CA GLY A 96 -31.09 -1.40 -6.03
C GLY A 96 -30.05 -2.34 -5.43
N GLN A 97 -30.36 -3.64 -5.41
CA GLN A 97 -29.39 -4.69 -5.24
C GLN A 97 -29.95 -6.01 -5.80
N GLY A 98 -29.07 -6.93 -6.18
CA GLY A 98 -29.49 -8.27 -6.58
C GLY A 98 -28.38 -9.07 -7.27
N THR A 99 -28.78 -10.19 -7.85
CA THR A 99 -27.93 -11.03 -8.71
C THR A 99 -28.62 -11.20 -10.05
N VAL A 100 -27.89 -10.96 -11.15
CA VAL A 100 -28.35 -11.19 -12.52
C VAL A 100 -27.42 -12.14 -13.25
N LYS A 101 -27.95 -12.92 -14.19
CA LYS A 101 -27.11 -13.73 -15.08
C LYS A 101 -26.67 -12.94 -16.31
N LEU A 102 -25.45 -13.22 -16.76
CA LEU A 102 -24.94 -12.78 -18.05
C LEU A 102 -25.48 -13.66 -19.18
N SER A 103 -25.72 -13.05 -20.34
CA SER A 103 -26.01 -13.77 -21.57
C SER A 103 -24.78 -14.51 -22.12
N PRO A 104 -24.93 -15.37 -23.15
CA PRO A 104 -23.78 -15.99 -23.84
C PRO A 104 -22.78 -15.02 -24.49
N LYS A 105 -23.10 -13.71 -24.57
CA LYS A 105 -22.17 -12.66 -25.02
C LYS A 105 -21.45 -11.95 -23.87
N GLY A 106 -21.73 -12.35 -22.62
CA GLY A 106 -21.29 -11.68 -21.39
C GLY A 106 -22.09 -10.42 -21.07
N GLU A 107 -23.28 -10.23 -21.65
CA GLU A 107 -24.06 -8.99 -21.60
C GLU A 107 -25.27 -9.12 -20.67
N THR A 108 -25.61 -8.06 -19.92
CA THR A 108 -26.80 -7.97 -19.06
C THR A 108 -27.28 -6.52 -18.88
N LEU A 109 -28.37 -6.32 -18.15
CA LEU A 109 -28.97 -5.02 -17.85
C LEU A 109 -29.20 -4.89 -16.35
N LEU A 110 -28.69 -3.83 -15.73
CA LEU A 110 -28.93 -3.50 -14.31
C LEU A 110 -30.01 -2.42 -14.20
N GLU A 111 -30.90 -2.54 -13.21
CA GLU A 111 -32.07 -1.65 -13.07
C GLU A 111 -32.14 -0.98 -11.69
N ALA A 112 -31.43 0.13 -11.53
CA ALA A 112 -31.45 0.91 -10.30
C ALA A 112 -32.71 1.79 -10.23
N LYS A 113 -33.26 2.03 -9.03
CA LYS A 113 -34.34 3.01 -8.85
C LYS A 113 -33.80 4.43 -8.69
N VAL A 114 -34.57 5.41 -9.16
CA VAL A 114 -34.27 6.83 -9.03
C VAL A 114 -35.54 7.55 -8.57
N PRO A 115 -35.93 7.44 -7.27
CA PRO A 115 -37.15 8.05 -6.79
C PRO A 115 -37.14 9.57 -6.96
N ALA A 116 -38.21 10.11 -7.55
CA ALA A 116 -38.37 11.55 -7.74
C ALA A 116 -38.30 12.28 -6.39
N THR A 117 -38.89 11.69 -5.36
CA THR A 117 -39.02 12.20 -3.98
C THR A 117 -37.74 12.16 -3.13
N PHE A 118 -36.64 11.58 -3.61
CA PHE A 118 -35.38 11.60 -2.85
C PHE A 118 -34.71 12.98 -2.94
N GLY A 119 -34.81 13.77 -1.86
CA GLY A 119 -34.26 15.12 -1.77
C GLY A 119 -35.04 16.17 -2.58
N VAL A 120 -34.51 17.39 -2.63
CA VAL A 120 -35.01 18.46 -3.52
C VAL A 120 -34.72 18.09 -4.98
N PRO A 121 -35.65 18.29 -5.92
CA PRO A 121 -35.41 18.14 -7.36
C PRO A 121 -34.14 18.87 -7.83
N GLY A 122 -33.21 18.06 -8.33
CA GLY A 122 -31.81 18.41 -8.63
C GLY A 122 -31.17 17.27 -9.41
N PRO A 123 -29.92 17.41 -9.89
CA PRO A 123 -29.17 16.28 -10.40
C PRO A 123 -28.90 15.27 -9.26
N LYS A 124 -28.91 13.97 -9.57
CA LYS A 124 -28.70 12.90 -8.59
C LYS A 124 -27.58 11.97 -9.06
N LEU A 125 -26.56 11.80 -8.22
CA LEU A 125 -25.44 10.88 -8.47
C LEU A 125 -25.88 9.46 -8.10
N ILE A 126 -25.87 8.58 -9.09
CA ILE A 126 -26.15 7.16 -8.95
C ILE A 126 -24.82 6.41 -9.05
N ALA A 127 -24.48 5.69 -8.00
CA ALA A 127 -23.28 4.86 -7.92
C ALA A 127 -23.68 3.38 -7.91
N ILE A 128 -23.31 2.63 -8.93
CA ILE A 128 -23.53 1.19 -9.04
C ILE A 128 -22.20 0.46 -8.83
N ASN A 129 -22.17 -0.56 -7.99
CA ASN A 129 -21.04 -1.49 -7.91
C ASN A 129 -21.51 -2.87 -8.40
N ALA A 130 -20.76 -3.47 -9.33
CA ALA A 130 -21.00 -4.83 -9.81
C ALA A 130 -19.83 -5.75 -9.43
N GLU A 131 -20.13 -6.97 -9.00
CA GLU A 131 -19.18 -8.01 -8.63
C GLU A 131 -19.51 -9.31 -9.38
N ILE A 132 -18.52 -9.97 -9.96
CA ILE A 132 -18.68 -11.31 -10.54
C ILE A 132 -17.60 -12.23 -9.99
N THR A 133 -17.96 -13.48 -9.68
CA THR A 133 -17.02 -14.60 -9.48
C THR A 133 -17.05 -15.49 -10.72
N ASP A 134 -15.89 -15.79 -11.30
CA ASP A 134 -15.78 -16.56 -12.54
C ASP A 134 -15.61 -18.08 -12.32
N LEU A 135 -15.39 -18.83 -13.41
CA LEU A 135 -15.11 -20.28 -13.33
C LEU A 135 -13.75 -20.58 -12.69
N ASN A 136 -12.76 -19.68 -12.81
CA ASN A 136 -11.46 -19.75 -12.13
C ASN A 136 -11.57 -19.41 -10.62
N GLN A 137 -12.75 -18.98 -10.16
CA GLN A 137 -13.08 -18.52 -8.79
C GLN A 137 -12.41 -17.19 -8.41
N GLN A 138 -11.80 -16.49 -9.36
CA GLN A 138 -11.41 -15.10 -9.15
C GLN A 138 -12.67 -14.25 -9.09
N THR A 139 -12.67 -13.27 -8.18
CA THR A 139 -13.79 -12.33 -8.04
C THR A 139 -13.30 -10.91 -8.29
N ILE A 140 -13.96 -10.23 -9.21
CA ILE A 140 -13.64 -8.85 -9.60
C ILE A 140 -14.87 -7.98 -9.36
N ALA A 141 -14.63 -6.81 -8.76
CA ALA A 141 -15.60 -5.75 -8.58
C ALA A 141 -15.25 -4.54 -9.46
N GLU A 142 -16.26 -3.84 -9.97
CA GLU A 142 -16.12 -2.63 -10.78
C GLU A 142 -17.20 -1.61 -10.37
N GLY A 143 -16.80 -0.33 -10.29
CA GLY A 143 -17.67 0.77 -9.86
C GLY A 143 -18.06 1.67 -11.03
N TRP A 144 -19.32 2.08 -11.06
CA TRP A 144 -19.89 2.97 -12.07
C TRP A 144 -20.59 4.15 -11.41
N GLN A 145 -20.48 5.33 -12.01
CA GLN A 145 -21.14 6.55 -11.54
C GLN A 145 -21.75 7.34 -12.70
N HIS A 146 -22.97 7.83 -12.50
CA HIS A 146 -23.72 8.63 -13.46
C HIS A 146 -24.55 9.70 -12.75
N THR A 147 -24.70 10.86 -13.38
CA THR A 147 -25.51 11.97 -12.85
C THR A 147 -26.80 12.08 -13.65
N GLU A 148 -27.92 11.75 -13.01
CA GLU A 148 -29.25 11.76 -13.62
C GLU A 148 -30.00 13.05 -13.27
N HIS A 149 -30.55 13.74 -14.28
CA HIS A 149 -31.18 15.04 -14.10
C HIS A 149 -32.70 14.90 -13.92
N THR A 150 -33.19 14.94 -12.67
CA THR A 150 -34.62 14.73 -12.39
C THR A 150 -35.52 15.97 -12.56
N SER A 151 -35.13 16.88 -13.44
CA SER A 151 -35.90 18.07 -13.87
C SER A 151 -35.49 18.46 -15.28
N ASP A 152 -36.37 19.08 -16.06
CA ASP A 152 -36.04 19.58 -17.40
C ASP A 152 -35.25 20.91 -17.38
N PHE A 153 -35.44 21.72 -16.34
CA PHE A 153 -34.58 22.86 -16.00
C PHE A 153 -34.29 22.99 -14.50
N TYR A 154 -33.31 23.83 -14.17
CA TYR A 154 -32.98 24.26 -12.81
C TYR A 154 -32.88 25.79 -12.74
N LEU A 155 -33.31 26.37 -11.61
CA LEU A 155 -33.23 27.81 -11.38
C LEU A 155 -31.80 28.23 -10.99
N GLY A 156 -31.17 29.02 -11.84
CA GLY A 156 -29.93 29.73 -11.55
C GLY A 156 -30.24 31.10 -10.97
N VAL A 157 -29.67 31.41 -9.81
CA VAL A 157 -29.68 32.76 -9.24
C VAL A 157 -28.25 33.27 -9.21
N ARG A 158 -27.96 34.38 -9.90
CA ARG A 158 -26.62 34.96 -9.92
C ARG A 158 -26.22 35.34 -8.51
N ARG A 159 -24.99 35.04 -8.11
CA ARG A 159 -24.49 35.29 -6.74
C ARG A 159 -24.68 36.77 -6.40
N PRO A 160 -25.54 37.12 -5.42
CA PRO A 160 -25.66 38.51 -4.99
C PRO A 160 -24.36 38.99 -4.34
N ALA A 161 -24.28 40.29 -4.09
CA ALA A 161 -23.36 40.80 -3.08
C ALA A 161 -23.63 40.05 -1.75
N ASN A 162 -22.59 39.41 -1.19
CA ASN A 162 -22.71 38.69 0.07
C ASN A 162 -23.13 39.62 1.23
N ALA A 163 -22.88 40.93 1.10
CA ALA A 163 -23.05 41.95 2.12
C ALA A 163 -23.62 43.25 1.52
N VAL A 164 -24.68 43.81 2.11
CA VAL A 164 -25.30 45.10 1.71
C VAL A 164 -25.81 45.90 2.92
N ASN A 165 -26.00 47.22 2.81
CA ASN A 165 -26.65 47.98 3.89
C ASN A 165 -28.17 47.84 3.86
N VAL A 166 -28.85 48.01 5.01
CA VAL A 166 -30.32 48.15 5.08
C VAL A 166 -30.79 49.24 4.10
N GLY A 167 -31.86 48.93 3.34
CA GLY A 167 -32.41 49.82 2.31
C GLY A 167 -31.64 49.86 0.98
N THR A 168 -30.49 49.17 0.86
CA THR A 168 -29.79 49.02 -0.43
C THR A 168 -30.62 48.15 -1.38
N GLU A 169 -30.80 48.59 -2.62
CA GLU A 169 -31.44 47.78 -3.66
C GLU A 169 -30.42 46.80 -4.26
N VAL A 170 -30.72 45.51 -4.18
CA VAL A 170 -29.84 44.41 -4.59
C VAL A 170 -30.42 43.74 -5.86
N PRO A 171 -29.90 44.06 -7.06
CA PRO A 171 -30.33 43.38 -8.28
C PRO A 171 -29.81 41.94 -8.30
N LEU A 172 -30.69 41.03 -8.66
CA LEU A 172 -30.46 39.59 -8.78
C LEU A 172 -30.85 39.16 -10.20
N SER A 173 -29.88 38.75 -11.02
CA SER A 173 -30.16 38.08 -12.31
C SER A 173 -30.66 36.67 -12.04
N LEU A 174 -31.86 36.34 -12.52
CA LEU A 174 -32.36 34.96 -12.58
C LEU A 174 -32.27 34.38 -14.00
N VAL A 175 -32.03 33.07 -14.06
CA VAL A 175 -32.03 32.27 -15.29
C VAL A 175 -32.63 30.88 -15.00
N ALA A 176 -33.27 30.28 -16.00
CA ALA A 176 -33.59 28.85 -15.99
C ALA A 176 -32.66 28.15 -17.00
N VAL A 177 -31.93 27.13 -16.54
CA VAL A 177 -30.94 26.39 -17.36
C VAL A 177 -31.38 24.94 -17.46
N ASP A 178 -31.43 24.41 -18.68
CA ASP A 178 -31.83 23.04 -18.98
C ASP A 178 -30.77 22.02 -18.53
N ALA A 179 -31.16 20.74 -18.45
CA ALA A 179 -30.26 19.66 -18.02
C ALA A 179 -28.97 19.51 -18.86
N GLY A 180 -28.93 20.05 -20.09
CA GLY A 180 -27.74 20.07 -20.95
C GLY A 180 -26.90 21.35 -20.83
N GLY A 181 -27.21 22.25 -19.89
CA GLY A 181 -26.54 23.54 -19.72
C GLY A 181 -27.03 24.66 -20.64
N GLY A 182 -28.02 24.42 -21.50
CA GLY A 182 -28.64 25.44 -22.35
C GLY A 182 -29.59 26.36 -21.57
N ARG A 183 -29.91 27.56 -22.11
CA ARG A 183 -31.04 28.35 -21.55
C ARG A 183 -32.35 27.62 -21.81
N HIS A 184 -33.16 27.49 -20.77
CA HIS A 184 -34.51 26.95 -20.90
C HIS A 184 -35.33 27.79 -21.90
N LYS A 185 -36.15 27.13 -22.72
CA LYS A 185 -36.68 27.72 -23.98
C LYS A 185 -38.04 28.40 -23.83
N THR A 186 -38.66 28.30 -22.66
CA THR A 186 -39.92 28.98 -22.31
C THR A 186 -39.77 29.75 -21.00
N ALA A 187 -40.59 30.78 -20.83
CA ALA A 187 -40.58 31.59 -19.61
C ALA A 187 -41.07 30.80 -18.40
N VAL A 188 -40.42 30.99 -17.25
CA VAL A 188 -40.63 30.20 -16.03
C VAL A 188 -41.19 31.10 -14.91
N PRO A 189 -42.40 30.84 -14.39
CA PRO A 189 -42.91 31.53 -13.21
C PRO A 189 -42.14 31.08 -11.95
N VAL A 190 -41.67 32.03 -11.16
CA VAL A 190 -40.87 31.79 -9.95
C VAL A 190 -41.53 32.48 -8.76
N LYS A 191 -41.64 31.78 -7.63
CA LYS A 191 -42.00 32.36 -6.33
C LYS A 191 -40.73 32.63 -5.54
N VAL A 192 -40.71 33.70 -4.76
CA VAL A 192 -39.58 34.12 -3.93
C VAL A 192 -40.05 34.20 -2.48
N LYS A 193 -39.48 33.38 -1.60
CA LYS A 193 -39.69 33.48 -0.16
C LYS A 193 -38.49 34.12 0.54
N ILE A 194 -38.75 35.10 1.40
CA ILE A 194 -37.75 35.93 2.07
C ILE A 194 -37.81 35.69 3.58
N GLU A 195 -36.70 35.25 4.18
CA GLU A 195 -36.58 34.99 5.62
C GLU A 195 -35.29 35.61 6.17
N ARG A 196 -35.40 36.35 7.27
CA ARG A 196 -34.27 36.95 7.98
C ARG A 196 -33.81 36.07 9.13
N LEU A 197 -32.53 35.73 9.13
CA LEU A 197 -31.83 35.10 10.23
C LEU A 197 -31.19 36.20 11.08
N ALA A 198 -31.45 36.18 12.38
CA ALA A 198 -30.86 37.10 13.35
C ALA A 198 -30.00 36.31 14.35
N TRP A 199 -28.74 36.74 14.51
CA TRP A 199 -27.82 36.18 15.51
C TRP A 199 -27.83 37.06 16.75
N ASN A 200 -28.15 36.46 17.90
CA ASN A 200 -28.06 37.11 19.21
C ASN A 200 -26.69 36.78 19.82
N ALA A 201 -25.75 37.71 19.72
CA ALA A 201 -24.40 37.55 20.25
C ALA A 201 -24.38 37.81 21.76
N VAL A 202 -24.18 36.76 22.56
CA VAL A 202 -24.08 36.81 24.02
C VAL A 202 -22.65 36.55 24.44
N ARG A 203 -22.02 37.52 25.13
CA ARG A 203 -20.73 37.27 25.79
C ARG A 203 -20.91 36.26 26.92
N VAL A 204 -20.19 35.15 26.83
CA VAL A 204 -20.16 34.09 27.83
C VAL A 204 -18.77 34.05 28.47
N GLN A 205 -18.71 33.94 29.80
CA GLN A 205 -17.44 33.82 30.50
C GLN A 205 -17.02 32.35 30.53
N THR A 206 -15.82 32.05 30.03
CA THR A 206 -15.28 30.70 29.97
C THR A 206 -14.60 30.31 31.29
N ALA A 207 -14.48 28.99 31.54
CA ALA A 207 -13.77 28.49 32.71
C ALA A 207 -12.29 28.93 32.65
N GLY A 208 -11.87 29.71 33.65
CA GLY A 208 -10.58 30.44 33.64
C GLY A 208 -10.72 31.97 33.57
N GLY A 209 -11.93 32.49 33.35
CA GLY A 209 -12.25 33.92 33.47
C GLY A 209 -12.16 34.74 32.17
N GLY A 210 -11.73 34.12 31.07
CA GLY A 210 -11.81 34.72 29.73
C GLY A 210 -13.24 34.92 29.25
N THR A 211 -13.42 35.69 28.18
CA THR A 211 -14.74 35.91 27.55
C THR A 211 -14.75 35.42 26.11
N ASP A 212 -15.75 34.62 25.77
CA ASP A 212 -16.06 34.16 24.41
C ASP A 212 -17.46 34.68 24.00
N VAL A 213 -17.86 34.49 22.75
CA VAL A 213 -19.14 34.97 22.20
C VAL A 213 -19.97 33.80 21.66
N ARG A 214 -21.02 33.44 22.39
CA ARG A 214 -22.04 32.49 21.91
C ARG A 214 -23.01 33.24 21.01
N ASN A 215 -23.36 32.67 19.86
CA ASN A 215 -24.26 33.32 18.90
C ASN A 215 -25.51 32.45 18.74
N ASP A 216 -26.65 32.91 19.26
CA ASP A 216 -27.91 32.17 19.24
C ASP A 216 -28.79 32.61 18.06
N LEU A 217 -29.16 31.67 17.19
CA LEU A 217 -29.81 31.92 15.90
C LEU A 217 -31.35 31.91 15.98
N THR A 218 -32.03 32.90 15.39
CA THR A 218 -33.49 32.91 15.19
C THR A 218 -33.88 33.21 13.74
N PHE A 219 -35.03 32.66 13.30
CA PHE A 219 -35.60 32.87 11.96
C PHE A 219 -36.84 33.77 12.05
N VAL A 220 -36.94 34.76 11.16
CA VAL A 220 -38.03 35.75 11.10
C VAL A 220 -38.52 35.87 9.65
N PRO A 221 -39.78 35.55 9.32
CA PRO A 221 -40.33 35.80 7.98
C PRO A 221 -40.25 37.28 7.59
N ALA A 222 -39.88 37.57 6.35
CA ALA A 222 -39.60 38.94 5.88
C ALA A 222 -40.34 39.33 4.58
N GLY A 223 -40.90 38.38 3.83
CA GLY A 223 -41.75 38.65 2.66
C GLY A 223 -41.91 37.44 1.73
N ASP A 224 -42.86 37.53 0.80
CA ASP A 224 -43.07 36.58 -0.30
C ASP A 224 -43.44 37.38 -1.58
N GLU A 225 -42.87 37.02 -2.74
CA GLU A 225 -43.07 37.68 -4.05
C GLU A 225 -43.18 36.67 -5.21
N GLU A 226 -43.60 37.12 -6.40
CA GLU A 226 -43.69 36.31 -7.63
C GLU A 226 -43.11 37.07 -8.85
N LEU A 227 -42.40 36.35 -9.74
CA LEU A 227 -41.75 36.88 -10.95
C LEU A 227 -41.80 35.85 -12.10
N THR A 228 -41.31 36.16 -13.31
CA THR A 228 -41.35 35.24 -14.47
C THR A 228 -40.10 35.34 -15.34
N VAL A 229 -39.12 34.46 -15.09
CA VAL A 229 -37.82 34.42 -15.78
C VAL A 229 -37.98 34.18 -17.27
N GLN A 230 -37.40 35.05 -18.10
CA GLN A 230 -37.50 35.00 -19.57
C GLN A 230 -36.38 34.14 -20.21
N PRO A 231 -36.63 33.51 -21.37
CA PRO A 231 -35.66 32.63 -22.04
C PRO A 231 -34.63 33.38 -22.91
N GLU A 232 -34.84 34.68 -23.18
CA GLU A 232 -34.05 35.43 -24.17
C GLU A 232 -32.62 35.79 -23.69
N LEU A 233 -31.68 35.83 -24.64
CA LEU A 233 -30.30 36.20 -24.35
C LEU A 233 -30.20 37.69 -23.97
N GLY A 234 -29.52 38.00 -22.87
CA GLY A 234 -29.41 39.37 -22.35
C GLY A 234 -30.66 39.91 -21.63
N LYS A 235 -31.69 39.07 -21.43
CA LYS A 235 -32.87 39.37 -20.59
C LYS A 235 -32.98 38.39 -19.42
N GLU A 236 -31.93 38.30 -18.60
CA GLU A 236 -32.11 37.77 -17.24
C GLU A 236 -33.11 38.66 -16.50
N GLU A 237 -34.03 38.06 -15.77
CA GLU A 237 -35.01 38.84 -15.01
C GLU A 237 -34.33 39.42 -13.78
N ALA A 238 -34.05 40.73 -13.82
CA ALA A 238 -33.37 41.48 -12.78
C ALA A 238 -34.36 41.86 -11.66
N TRP A 239 -34.71 40.90 -10.81
CA TRP A 239 -35.48 41.17 -9.60
C TRP A 239 -34.62 41.93 -8.57
N THR A 240 -35.22 42.84 -7.81
CA THR A 240 -34.49 43.75 -6.92
C THR A 240 -34.93 43.58 -5.48
N PHE A 241 -34.10 42.90 -4.68
CA PHE A 241 -34.34 42.74 -3.26
C PHE A 241 -33.99 44.02 -2.49
N LYS A 242 -34.86 44.48 -1.58
CA LYS A 242 -34.61 45.67 -0.75
C LYS A 242 -34.85 45.38 0.74
N PRO A 243 -33.82 44.94 1.50
CA PRO A 243 -33.98 44.52 2.89
C PRO A 243 -34.30 45.70 3.81
N GLN A 244 -35.25 45.48 4.72
CA GLN A 244 -35.77 46.50 5.65
C GLN A 244 -35.16 46.44 7.07
N ALA A 245 -34.34 45.43 7.37
CA ALA A 245 -33.70 45.21 8.66
C ALA A 245 -32.32 44.53 8.48
N ALA A 246 -31.45 44.57 9.50
CA ALA A 246 -30.14 43.91 9.43
C ALA A 246 -30.22 42.39 9.71
N GLY A 247 -29.22 41.62 9.30
CA GLY A 247 -29.12 40.16 9.47
C GLY A 247 -29.06 39.38 8.15
N THR A 248 -28.79 38.08 8.21
CA THR A 248 -28.64 37.21 7.03
C THR A 248 -30.02 36.90 6.43
N HIS A 249 -30.33 37.42 5.24
CA HIS A 249 -31.58 37.14 4.56
C HIS A 249 -31.41 35.95 3.60
N ASN A 250 -32.14 34.86 3.84
CA ASN A 250 -32.29 33.76 2.91
C ASN A 250 -33.41 34.09 1.91
N LEU A 251 -33.07 34.01 0.63
CA LEU A 251 -33.96 34.17 -0.51
C LEU A 251 -34.14 32.80 -1.16
N THR A 252 -35.32 32.23 -1.02
CA THR A 252 -35.66 30.89 -1.52
C THR A 252 -36.51 31.04 -2.77
N PHE A 253 -35.92 30.73 -3.92
CA PHE A 253 -36.57 30.80 -5.23
C PHE A 253 -37.10 29.42 -5.60
N THR A 254 -38.39 29.31 -5.95
CA THR A 254 -39.03 28.05 -6.36
C THR A 254 -39.81 28.21 -7.67
N ALA A 255 -39.78 27.18 -8.52
CA ALA A 255 -40.61 27.06 -9.71
C ALA A 255 -41.12 25.63 -9.87
N ALA A 256 -42.21 25.46 -10.63
CA ALA A 256 -42.67 24.15 -11.06
C ALA A 256 -42.07 23.81 -12.44
N ASP A 257 -41.51 22.62 -12.57
CA ASP A 257 -41.03 22.07 -13.84
C ASP A 257 -42.20 21.57 -14.73
N SER A 258 -41.94 21.13 -15.98
CA SER A 258 -43.04 20.66 -16.86
C SER A 258 -43.81 19.44 -16.36
N SER A 259 -43.27 18.72 -15.37
CA SER A 259 -43.91 17.59 -14.67
C SER A 259 -44.52 18.00 -13.31
N GLY A 260 -44.52 19.28 -12.96
CA GLY A 260 -45.05 19.81 -11.70
C GLY A 260 -44.12 19.64 -10.48
N ARG A 261 -42.84 19.30 -10.68
CA ARG A 261 -41.85 19.13 -9.61
C ARG A 261 -41.32 20.50 -9.17
N GLU A 262 -41.23 20.74 -7.86
CA GLU A 262 -40.68 22.00 -7.34
C GLU A 262 -39.14 22.02 -7.44
N VAL A 263 -38.60 22.76 -8.39
CA VAL A 263 -37.17 23.10 -8.40
C VAL A 263 -36.91 24.31 -7.51
N ARG A 264 -35.83 24.26 -6.73
CA ARG A 264 -35.52 25.25 -5.69
C ARG A 264 -34.05 25.67 -5.71
N THR A 265 -33.80 26.96 -5.51
CA THR A 265 -32.46 27.52 -5.25
C THR A 265 -32.53 28.53 -4.12
N VAL A 266 -31.69 28.36 -3.10
CA VAL A 266 -31.52 29.34 -2.01
C VAL A 266 -30.24 30.15 -2.22
N VAL A 267 -30.32 31.47 -2.08
CA VAL A 267 -29.17 32.35 -1.85
C VAL A 267 -29.31 33.08 -0.52
N SER A 268 -28.20 33.57 0.02
CA SER A 268 -28.16 34.27 1.31
C SER A 268 -27.42 35.60 1.15
N ILE A 269 -27.95 36.67 1.77
CA ILE A 269 -27.39 38.03 1.74
C ILE A 269 -27.30 38.54 3.17
N ASP A 270 -26.09 38.86 3.65
CA ASP A 270 -25.91 39.53 4.93
C ASP A 270 -26.28 41.02 4.81
N VAL A 271 -27.15 41.51 5.69
CA VAL A 271 -27.59 42.89 5.69
C VAL A 271 -27.06 43.63 6.90
N PHE A 272 -26.42 44.76 6.66
CA PHE A 272 -25.67 45.53 7.64
C PHE A 272 -26.39 46.83 7.98
N SER A 273 -26.30 47.25 9.25
CA SER A 273 -26.79 48.54 9.71
C SER A 273 -25.73 49.19 10.60
N PRO A 274 -25.46 50.50 10.47
CA PRO A 274 -24.66 51.24 11.45
C PRO A 274 -25.29 51.28 12.85
N GLN A 275 -26.54 50.81 13.00
CA GLN A 275 -27.36 50.90 14.21
C GLN A 275 -27.73 49.53 14.81
N GLU A 276 -27.56 48.42 14.08
CA GLU A 276 -27.81 47.04 14.55
C GLU A 276 -26.63 46.12 14.19
N GLN A 277 -26.02 45.46 15.18
CA GLN A 277 -25.10 44.33 14.96
C GLN A 277 -25.84 42.99 15.12
N VAL A 278 -25.91 42.20 14.05
CA VAL A 278 -26.62 40.91 14.00
C VAL A 278 -25.88 39.87 13.13
N TRP A 279 -24.55 40.05 12.98
CA TRP A 279 -23.65 39.17 12.22
C TRP A 279 -22.50 38.65 13.10
N ARG A 280 -21.87 37.57 12.64
CA ARG A 280 -20.66 36.98 13.25
C ARG A 280 -19.43 37.84 12.91
N GLN A 281 -18.62 38.21 13.91
CA GLN A 281 -17.46 39.09 13.74
C GLN A 281 -16.22 38.37 13.15
N ASN A 282 -15.42 39.08 12.33
CA ASN A 282 -14.07 38.74 11.83
C ASN A 282 -13.50 39.92 11.02
N ASP A 283 -12.18 40.14 11.02
CA ASP A 283 -11.50 41.32 10.41
C ASP A 283 -10.40 40.93 9.37
N GLY A 284 -10.21 41.68 8.26
CA GLY A 284 -9.18 41.35 7.24
C GLY A 284 -9.04 42.31 6.03
N VAL A 285 -8.01 42.09 5.18
CA VAL A 285 -7.47 43.07 4.20
C VAL A 285 -7.56 42.71 2.69
N LYS A 286 -8.23 41.61 2.32
CA LYS A 286 -8.24 41.06 0.95
C LYS A 286 -9.21 41.80 0.00
N VAL A 287 -8.88 41.88 -1.29
CA VAL A 287 -9.85 42.15 -2.39
C VAL A 287 -9.92 40.97 -3.37
N GLU A 288 -11.07 40.82 -4.03
CA GLU A 288 -11.32 39.79 -5.04
C GLU A 288 -11.09 40.35 -6.45
N LEU A 289 -10.38 39.57 -7.29
CA LEU A 289 -10.20 39.81 -8.71
C LEU A 289 -10.90 38.70 -9.50
N LEU A 290 -11.54 39.06 -10.62
CA LEU A 290 -12.18 38.11 -11.54
C LEU A 290 -11.71 38.36 -12.98
N ALA A 291 -11.35 37.31 -13.69
CA ALA A 291 -11.07 37.35 -15.14
C ALA A 291 -12.39 37.23 -15.94
N ASP A 292 -12.37 37.56 -17.24
CA ASP A 292 -13.55 37.48 -18.13
C ASP A 292 -13.68 36.17 -18.91
N LYS A 293 -12.63 35.34 -18.91
CA LYS A 293 -12.60 33.95 -19.39
C LYS A 293 -11.77 33.07 -18.44
N ASP A 294 -12.08 31.78 -18.41
CA ASP A 294 -11.27 30.76 -17.70
C ASP A 294 -9.98 30.37 -18.47
N ARG A 295 -9.96 30.62 -19.78
CA ARG A 295 -8.83 30.31 -20.68
C ARG A 295 -8.67 31.37 -21.76
N TYR A 296 -7.42 31.60 -22.17
CA TYR A 296 -7.02 32.53 -23.23
C TYR A 296 -6.06 31.88 -24.20
N GLN A 297 -6.02 32.41 -25.42
CA GLN A 297 -5.03 32.06 -26.44
C GLN A 297 -4.02 33.21 -26.62
N PRO A 298 -2.73 32.95 -26.90
CA PRO A 298 -1.74 34.00 -27.14
C PRO A 298 -2.19 35.05 -28.16
N GLY A 299 -2.30 36.31 -27.73
CA GLY A 299 -2.83 37.42 -28.53
C GLY A 299 -4.23 37.92 -28.12
N ASP A 300 -4.97 37.18 -27.29
CA ASP A 300 -6.21 37.62 -26.64
C ASP A 300 -6.03 38.91 -25.83
N THR A 301 -7.15 39.51 -25.41
CA THR A 301 -7.15 40.53 -24.34
C THR A 301 -8.01 40.04 -23.18
N ALA A 302 -7.39 39.86 -22.02
CA ALA A 302 -8.03 39.50 -20.77
C ALA A 302 -8.49 40.76 -20.03
N LYS A 303 -9.64 40.68 -19.36
CA LYS A 303 -10.28 41.78 -18.64
C LYS A 303 -10.52 41.38 -17.18
N VAL A 304 -9.72 41.94 -16.29
CA VAL A 304 -9.73 41.63 -14.85
C VAL A 304 -10.54 42.68 -14.08
N VAL A 305 -11.67 42.28 -13.51
CA VAL A 305 -12.53 43.12 -12.65
C VAL A 305 -11.95 43.17 -11.23
N VAL A 306 -11.88 44.37 -10.63
CA VAL A 306 -11.35 44.62 -9.29
C VAL A 306 -12.49 45.00 -8.34
N LYS A 307 -12.89 44.10 -7.43
CA LYS A 307 -14.02 44.36 -6.49
C LYS A 307 -13.63 45.25 -5.30
N SER A 308 -12.95 46.37 -5.55
CA SER A 308 -12.46 47.26 -4.48
C SER A 308 -13.55 48.15 -3.89
N PRO A 309 -13.62 48.32 -2.56
CA PRO A 309 -14.55 49.23 -1.89
C PRO A 309 -14.17 50.72 -2.00
N PHE A 310 -13.07 51.07 -2.68
CA PHE A 310 -12.70 52.47 -2.93
C PHE A 310 -12.03 52.68 -4.30
N SER A 311 -12.17 53.88 -4.83
CA SER A 311 -11.35 54.37 -5.95
C SER A 311 -9.96 54.77 -5.44
N GLY A 312 -8.92 54.53 -6.25
CA GLY A 312 -7.53 54.80 -5.89
C GLY A 312 -6.53 54.29 -6.93
N THR A 313 -5.27 54.70 -6.81
CA THR A 313 -4.20 54.18 -7.69
C THR A 313 -3.84 52.76 -7.30
N ALA A 314 -3.76 51.87 -8.29
CA ALA A 314 -3.28 50.52 -8.14
C ALA A 314 -1.97 50.29 -8.89
N LEU A 315 -1.06 49.56 -8.24
CA LEU A 315 -0.03 48.80 -8.93
C LEU A 315 -0.66 47.50 -9.43
N VAL A 316 -0.64 47.33 -10.74
CA VAL A 316 -1.05 46.11 -11.44
C VAL A 316 0.20 45.39 -11.89
N THR A 317 0.33 44.11 -11.56
CA THR A 317 1.44 43.27 -11.98
C THR A 317 0.94 41.96 -12.59
N VAL A 318 1.64 41.49 -13.62
CA VAL A 318 1.47 40.14 -14.18
C VAL A 318 2.67 39.32 -13.71
N GLU A 319 2.42 38.18 -13.07
CA GLU A 319 3.35 37.50 -12.17
C GLU A 319 3.32 35.98 -12.35
N ARG A 320 4.47 35.33 -12.17
CA ARG A 320 4.58 33.86 -12.08
C ARG A 320 5.81 33.48 -11.26
N ASP A 321 6.91 33.13 -11.94
CA ASP A 321 8.27 32.93 -11.42
C ASP A 321 8.90 34.27 -10.97
N ARG A 322 8.46 35.35 -11.62
CA ARG A 322 8.87 36.74 -11.41
C ARG A 322 7.73 37.68 -11.81
N VAL A 323 7.89 38.97 -11.57
CA VAL A 323 7.05 39.99 -12.20
C VAL A 323 7.43 40.04 -13.68
N LEU A 324 6.50 39.63 -14.56
CA LEU A 324 6.65 39.64 -16.02
C LEU A 324 6.34 41.02 -16.59
N ARG A 325 5.37 41.73 -16.00
CA ARG A 325 4.95 43.08 -16.36
C ARG A 325 4.42 43.84 -15.15
N SER A 326 4.61 45.15 -15.11
CA SER A 326 4.07 46.05 -14.08
C SER A 326 3.56 47.36 -14.70
N GLU A 327 2.44 47.88 -14.21
CA GLU A 327 1.89 49.18 -14.61
C GLU A 327 1.07 49.82 -13.49
N LEU A 328 1.09 51.15 -13.40
CA LEU A 328 0.21 51.91 -12.51
C LEU A 328 -1.07 52.27 -13.27
N LYS A 329 -2.22 51.86 -12.74
CA LYS A 329 -3.55 52.21 -13.27
C LYS A 329 -4.38 52.85 -12.16
N LYS A 330 -5.13 53.91 -12.49
CA LYS A 330 -6.19 54.39 -11.60
C LYS A 330 -7.36 53.42 -11.70
N VAL A 331 -7.73 52.81 -10.58
CA VAL A 331 -8.85 51.87 -10.50
C VAL A 331 -9.97 52.56 -9.73
N GLU A 332 -11.12 52.70 -10.38
CA GLU A 332 -12.35 53.15 -9.71
C GLU A 332 -12.97 51.99 -8.92
N SER A 333 -13.81 52.29 -7.92
CA SER A 333 -14.52 51.27 -7.14
C SER A 333 -15.35 50.35 -8.06
N GLY A 334 -15.01 49.05 -8.10
CA GLY A 334 -15.61 48.08 -9.02
C GLY A 334 -15.12 48.12 -10.48
N GLY A 335 -14.06 48.87 -10.79
CA GLY A 335 -13.50 49.00 -12.14
C GLY A 335 -12.80 47.73 -12.67
N ALA A 336 -12.42 47.75 -13.95
CA ALA A 336 -11.74 46.65 -14.62
C ALA A 336 -10.43 47.07 -15.32
N ILE A 337 -9.52 46.11 -15.47
CA ILE A 337 -8.17 46.25 -16.02
C ILE A 337 -8.08 45.37 -17.28
N GLU A 338 -7.78 45.96 -18.43
CA GLU A 338 -7.56 45.20 -19.67
C GLU A 338 -6.05 44.96 -19.89
N LEU A 339 -5.71 43.71 -20.24
CA LEU A 339 -4.35 43.18 -20.39
C LEU A 339 -4.27 42.31 -21.65
N LYS A 340 -3.32 42.59 -22.55
CA LYS A 340 -3.10 41.76 -23.74
C LYS A 340 -2.28 40.52 -23.38
N VAL A 341 -2.80 39.34 -23.70
CA VAL A 341 -2.18 38.04 -23.41
C VAL A 341 -1.02 37.78 -24.36
N GLU A 342 0.12 37.37 -23.82
CA GLU A 342 1.35 37.09 -24.56
C GLU A 342 1.66 35.58 -24.58
N ASP A 343 2.37 35.13 -25.61
CA ASP A 343 2.84 33.75 -25.79
C ASP A 343 3.67 33.25 -24.58
N SER A 344 4.43 34.15 -23.97
CA SER A 344 5.24 33.88 -22.77
C SER A 344 4.42 33.59 -21.49
N TRP A 345 3.10 33.83 -21.51
CA TRP A 345 2.21 33.64 -20.37
C TRP A 345 1.64 32.22 -20.29
N ALA A 346 1.86 31.36 -21.28
CA ALA A 346 1.57 29.93 -21.16
C ALA A 346 2.46 29.27 -20.07
N PRO A 347 1.98 28.26 -19.33
CA PRO A 347 0.60 27.73 -19.32
C PRO A 347 -0.38 28.60 -18.51
N ASN A 348 0.11 29.45 -17.62
CA ASN A 348 -0.67 30.40 -16.83
C ASN A 348 0.18 31.59 -16.36
N VAL A 349 -0.49 32.67 -15.92
CA VAL A 349 0.08 33.78 -15.13
C VAL A 349 -0.93 34.27 -14.11
N PHE A 350 -0.46 34.95 -13.06
CA PHE A 350 -1.32 35.64 -12.10
C PHE A 350 -1.35 37.13 -12.39
N VAL A 351 -2.52 37.76 -12.23
CA VAL A 351 -2.64 39.22 -12.15
C VAL A 351 -2.80 39.59 -10.68
N SER A 352 -1.91 40.45 -10.21
CA SER A 352 -1.90 41.00 -8.86
C SER A 352 -2.29 42.48 -8.91
N VAL A 353 -3.08 42.92 -7.94
CA VAL A 353 -3.54 44.31 -7.81
C VAL A 353 -3.36 44.75 -6.36
N LEU A 354 -2.37 45.61 -6.14
CA LEU A 354 -2.16 46.35 -4.89
C LEU A 354 -2.70 47.78 -5.08
N GLN A 355 -3.86 48.07 -4.48
CA GLN A 355 -4.46 49.41 -4.52
C GLN A 355 -4.28 50.11 -3.17
N VAL A 356 -3.94 51.41 -3.22
CA VAL A 356 -3.69 52.23 -2.03
C VAL A 356 -4.45 53.56 -2.14
N ARG A 357 -4.93 54.06 -1.01
CA ARG A 357 -5.61 55.35 -0.86
C ARG A 357 -5.09 56.09 0.37
N GLY A 358 -4.90 57.40 0.27
CA GLY A 358 -4.44 58.23 1.39
C GLY A 358 -5.58 58.51 2.38
N GLY A 359 -5.24 58.75 3.65
CA GLY A 359 -6.24 59.11 4.66
C GLY A 359 -7.01 60.40 4.33
N ALA A 360 -6.42 61.34 3.58
CA ALA A 360 -7.14 62.53 3.11
C ALA A 360 -8.30 62.23 2.14
N ASP A 361 -8.29 61.05 1.50
CA ASP A 361 -9.31 60.58 0.56
C ASP A 361 -10.32 59.60 1.22
N ASP A 362 -10.29 59.51 2.56
CA ASP A 362 -11.10 58.56 3.34
C ASP A 362 -12.35 59.22 3.97
N PRO A 363 -13.58 58.83 3.59
CA PRO A 363 -14.81 59.46 4.09
C PRO A 363 -15.21 59.02 5.51
N ARG A 364 -14.35 58.26 6.21
CA ARG A 364 -14.58 57.84 7.61
C ARG A 364 -14.31 59.01 8.57
N ALA A 365 -15.01 59.02 9.71
CA ALA A 365 -14.90 60.09 10.72
C ALA A 365 -13.50 60.22 11.35
N HIS A 366 -12.68 59.17 11.26
CA HIS A 366 -11.25 59.18 11.54
C HIS A 366 -10.54 58.74 10.25
N PRO A 367 -10.03 59.69 9.45
CA PRO A 367 -9.51 59.37 8.11
C PRO A 367 -8.13 58.71 8.20
N GLU A 368 -8.00 57.49 7.68
CA GLU A 368 -6.77 56.69 7.74
C GLU A 368 -6.37 56.14 6.36
N PRO A 369 -5.07 55.97 6.06
CA PRO A 369 -4.64 55.33 4.82
C PRO A 369 -5.17 53.89 4.73
N ASP A 370 -5.67 53.50 3.57
CA ASP A 370 -6.27 52.18 3.37
C ASP A 370 -5.71 51.50 2.11
N TYR A 371 -5.56 50.17 2.14
CA TYR A 371 -4.99 49.41 1.05
C TYR A 371 -5.68 48.04 0.86
N ARG A 372 -5.68 47.54 -0.37
CA ARG A 372 -6.27 46.25 -0.73
C ARG A 372 -5.30 45.48 -1.63
N VAL A 373 -5.23 44.16 -1.42
CA VAL A 373 -4.43 43.24 -2.25
C VAL A 373 -5.32 42.10 -2.73
N GLY A 374 -5.29 41.84 -4.04
CA GLY A 374 -6.02 40.75 -4.68
C GLY A 374 -5.20 40.11 -5.80
N TYR A 375 -5.55 38.85 -6.12
CA TYR A 375 -4.90 38.03 -7.15
C TYR A 375 -5.97 37.23 -7.92
N CYS A 376 -5.75 37.00 -9.22
CA CYS A 376 -6.46 36.00 -10.02
C CYS A 376 -5.48 35.29 -10.99
N SER A 377 -5.74 34.03 -11.35
CA SER A 377 -5.02 33.34 -12.44
C SER A 377 -5.63 33.70 -13.79
N LEU A 378 -4.80 33.75 -14.83
CA LEU A 378 -5.17 33.72 -16.24
C LEU A 378 -4.49 32.49 -16.84
N ASN A 379 -5.27 31.52 -17.32
CA ASN A 379 -4.73 30.29 -17.91
C ASN A 379 -4.60 30.49 -19.42
N VAL A 380 -3.46 30.13 -20.01
CA VAL A 380 -3.09 30.45 -21.40
C VAL A 380 -2.65 29.19 -22.12
N GLU A 381 -3.43 28.77 -23.11
CA GLU A 381 -3.23 27.50 -23.82
C GLU A 381 -2.08 27.56 -24.83
N ASN A 382 -1.42 26.42 -25.04
CA ASN A 382 -0.37 26.26 -26.05
C ASN A 382 -0.44 24.88 -26.71
N GLU A 383 -1.37 24.71 -27.66
CA GLU A 383 -1.56 23.45 -28.39
C GLU A 383 -0.38 23.07 -29.30
N ARG A 384 0.56 23.99 -29.58
CA ARG A 384 1.68 23.77 -30.53
C ARG A 384 2.72 22.79 -30.01
N ASP A 385 2.81 22.65 -28.69
CA ASP A 385 3.73 21.74 -27.99
C ASP A 385 3.13 20.35 -27.73
N LEU A 386 1.99 20.01 -28.37
CA LEU A 386 1.40 18.67 -28.31
C LEU A 386 1.79 17.83 -29.54
N LEU A 387 2.21 16.59 -29.28
CA LEU A 387 2.47 15.55 -30.27
C LEU A 387 1.33 14.54 -30.25
N LYS A 388 0.75 14.24 -31.42
CA LYS A 388 -0.18 13.12 -31.57
C LYS A 388 0.60 11.85 -31.92
N ILE A 389 0.31 10.74 -31.22
CA ILE A 389 0.87 9.42 -31.54
C ILE A 389 -0.27 8.52 -32.04
N ASP A 390 -0.18 8.05 -33.28
CA ASP A 390 -1.01 6.96 -33.79
C ASP A 390 -0.28 5.62 -33.47
N LEU A 391 -0.67 4.93 -32.39
CA LEU A 391 -0.07 3.67 -31.92
C LEU A 391 -0.96 2.48 -32.28
N THR A 392 -0.48 1.52 -33.09
CA THR A 392 -1.32 0.41 -33.56
C THR A 392 -0.49 -0.88 -33.77
N PRO A 393 -0.90 -2.03 -33.19
CA PRO A 393 -0.33 -3.32 -33.54
C PRO A 393 -0.84 -3.78 -34.90
N ALA A 394 0.00 -4.47 -35.68
CA ALA A 394 -0.38 -5.01 -36.99
C ALA A 394 -1.48 -6.10 -36.90
N GLN A 395 -1.63 -6.72 -35.72
CA GLN A 395 -2.61 -7.75 -35.43
C GLN A 395 -3.22 -7.48 -34.04
N SER A 396 -4.55 -7.47 -33.94
CA SER A 396 -5.27 -7.31 -32.67
C SER A 396 -5.31 -8.59 -31.82
N GLU A 397 -4.97 -9.74 -32.41
CA GLU A 397 -5.00 -11.06 -31.80
C GLU A 397 -3.84 -11.91 -32.34
N VAL A 398 -3.10 -12.58 -31.45
CA VAL A 398 -1.97 -13.45 -31.78
C VAL A 398 -2.00 -14.74 -30.94
N ARG A 399 -1.16 -15.73 -31.30
CA ARG A 399 -0.92 -16.94 -30.50
C ARG A 399 0.27 -16.75 -29.54
N PRO A 400 0.31 -17.46 -28.39
CA PRO A 400 1.52 -17.58 -27.58
C PRO A 400 2.77 -17.90 -28.41
N GLY A 401 3.87 -17.18 -28.18
CA GLY A 401 5.12 -17.31 -28.91
C GLY A 401 5.12 -16.80 -30.36
N ALA A 402 4.03 -16.24 -30.88
CA ALA A 402 4.03 -15.57 -32.18
C ALA A 402 4.67 -14.17 -32.08
N MET A 403 5.20 -13.65 -33.19
CA MET A 403 5.75 -12.29 -33.25
C MET A 403 4.61 -11.25 -33.31
N VAL A 404 4.67 -10.26 -32.42
CA VAL A 404 3.81 -9.08 -32.38
C VAL A 404 4.56 -7.94 -33.05
N GLU A 405 4.01 -7.40 -34.14
CA GLU A 405 4.54 -6.20 -34.81
C GLU A 405 3.72 -4.97 -34.41
N VAL A 406 4.41 -3.87 -34.08
CA VAL A 406 3.78 -2.61 -33.64
C VAL A 406 4.39 -1.44 -34.38
N ALA A 407 3.53 -0.55 -34.89
CA ALA A 407 3.92 0.73 -35.45
C ALA A 407 3.43 1.88 -34.55
N ALA A 408 4.28 2.89 -34.36
CA ALA A 408 3.94 4.14 -33.70
C ALA A 408 4.30 5.30 -34.63
N THR A 409 3.31 6.13 -35.01
CA THR A 409 3.51 7.29 -35.89
C THR A 409 3.35 8.57 -35.08
N VAL A 410 4.37 9.42 -35.02
CA VAL A 410 4.37 10.68 -34.27
C VAL A 410 4.13 11.86 -35.22
N ARG A 411 3.19 12.73 -34.85
CA ARG A 411 2.79 13.93 -35.59
C ARG A 411 2.77 15.16 -34.71
N ASP A 412 2.97 16.33 -35.31
CA ASP A 412 2.69 17.61 -34.66
C ASP A 412 1.17 17.95 -34.65
N ALA A 413 0.80 19.03 -33.97
CA ALA A 413 -0.58 19.52 -33.92
C ALA A 413 -1.17 19.93 -35.29
N ALA A 414 -0.32 20.15 -36.31
CA ALA A 414 -0.75 20.40 -37.70
C ALA A 414 -0.85 19.10 -38.55
N GLY A 415 -0.53 17.94 -37.96
CA GLY A 415 -0.63 16.61 -38.58
C GLY A 415 0.62 16.15 -39.34
N ASN A 416 1.69 16.96 -39.38
CA ASN A 416 2.94 16.64 -40.07
C ASN A 416 3.71 15.54 -39.31
N PRO A 417 4.42 14.63 -39.98
CA PRO A 417 5.29 13.64 -39.32
C PRO A 417 6.47 14.32 -38.63
N VAL A 418 6.84 13.86 -37.43
CA VAL A 418 7.96 14.42 -36.64
C VAL A 418 9.13 13.43 -36.63
N PRO A 419 10.27 13.73 -37.29
CA PRO A 419 11.45 12.88 -37.32
C PRO A 419 12.33 13.08 -36.07
N GLU A 420 13.16 12.08 -35.73
CA GLU A 420 14.07 12.08 -34.56
C GLU A 420 13.38 12.32 -33.20
N ALA A 421 12.06 12.21 -33.12
CA ALA A 421 11.32 12.24 -31.86
C ALA A 421 11.66 11.00 -31.02
N GLU A 422 12.01 11.19 -29.75
CA GLU A 422 12.36 10.11 -28.85
C GLU A 422 11.10 9.49 -28.25
N LEU A 423 11.03 8.16 -28.26
CA LEU A 423 9.83 7.39 -27.94
C LEU A 423 10.14 6.28 -26.93
N ALA A 424 9.54 6.34 -25.75
CA ALA A 424 9.43 5.20 -24.84
C ALA A 424 8.22 4.35 -25.23
N LEU A 425 8.39 3.03 -25.36
CA LEU A 425 7.34 2.10 -25.79
C LEU A 425 7.38 0.81 -24.96
N TRP A 426 6.21 0.39 -24.46
CA TRP A 426 6.09 -0.84 -23.67
C TRP A 426 4.77 -1.58 -23.89
N ALA A 427 4.77 -2.87 -23.53
CA ALA A 427 3.62 -3.77 -23.58
C ALA A 427 3.52 -4.52 -22.24
N VAL A 428 2.44 -4.31 -21.49
CA VAL A 428 2.22 -4.89 -20.15
C VAL A 428 0.86 -5.58 -20.09
N ASP A 429 0.80 -6.68 -19.33
CA ASP A 429 -0.42 -7.46 -19.10
C ASP A 429 -1.51 -6.58 -18.47
N GLU A 430 -2.62 -6.41 -19.18
CA GLU A 430 -3.76 -5.59 -18.75
C GLU A 430 -4.41 -6.12 -17.47
N GLY A 431 -4.26 -7.43 -17.19
CA GLY A 431 -4.68 -8.02 -15.92
C GLY A 431 -3.93 -7.46 -14.71
N ILE A 432 -2.72 -6.93 -14.91
CA ILE A 432 -1.93 -6.27 -13.87
C ILE A 432 -2.25 -4.77 -13.82
N LEU A 433 -2.37 -4.13 -14.98
CA LEU A 433 -2.70 -2.70 -15.05
C LEU A 433 -4.08 -2.39 -14.45
N SER A 434 -5.06 -3.28 -14.60
CA SER A 434 -6.42 -3.13 -14.09
C SER A 434 -6.61 -3.43 -12.60
N LEU A 435 -5.56 -3.80 -11.86
CA LEU A 435 -5.60 -3.91 -10.38
C LEU A 435 -5.72 -2.54 -9.69
N MET A 436 -5.40 -1.47 -10.42
CA MET A 436 -5.40 -0.08 -9.97
C MET A 436 -5.87 0.82 -11.13
N PRO A 437 -6.23 2.08 -10.92
CA PRO A 437 -6.49 3.03 -12.00
C PRO A 437 -5.16 3.47 -12.65
N TRP A 438 -4.58 2.62 -13.53
CA TRP A 438 -3.38 2.95 -14.29
C TRP A 438 -3.70 3.60 -15.64
N GLU A 439 -3.11 4.77 -15.86
CA GLU A 439 -3.14 5.53 -17.11
C GLU A 439 -1.73 5.64 -17.72
N VAL A 440 -1.66 5.88 -19.03
CA VAL A 440 -0.40 6.23 -19.70
C VAL A 440 0.12 7.57 -19.14
N PRO A 441 1.38 7.64 -18.67
CA PRO A 441 1.97 8.87 -18.16
C PRO A 441 1.86 10.03 -19.14
N ASP A 442 1.67 11.23 -18.61
CA ASP A 442 1.43 12.44 -19.40
C ASP A 442 2.55 13.48 -19.17
N PRO A 443 3.58 13.52 -20.03
CA PRO A 443 4.64 14.51 -19.89
C PRO A 443 4.16 15.93 -20.20
N ALA A 444 3.15 16.11 -21.07
CA ALA A 444 2.59 17.43 -21.33
C ALA A 444 1.96 17.98 -20.04
N GLY A 445 1.06 17.24 -19.42
CA GLY A 445 0.49 17.60 -18.11
C GLY A 445 1.52 17.70 -16.97
N THR A 446 2.66 17.01 -17.08
CA THR A 446 3.74 17.05 -16.06
C THR A 446 4.71 18.23 -16.23
N PHE A 447 4.95 18.70 -17.47
CA PHE A 447 5.92 19.77 -17.77
C PHE A 447 5.25 21.11 -18.14
N GLN A 448 3.98 21.10 -18.53
CA GLN A 448 3.17 22.28 -18.88
C GLN A 448 2.09 22.57 -17.80
N TYR A 449 2.33 22.12 -16.56
CA TYR A 449 1.43 22.32 -15.43
C TYR A 449 1.29 23.80 -15.04
N ASP A 450 0.12 24.16 -14.47
CA ASP A 450 -0.12 25.49 -13.91
C ASP A 450 0.97 25.85 -12.91
N SER A 451 1.83 26.80 -13.29
CA SER A 451 2.94 27.24 -12.47
C SER A 451 2.39 27.97 -11.24
N PRO A 452 2.85 27.65 -10.02
CA PRO A 452 2.44 28.38 -8.83
C PRO A 452 3.01 29.80 -8.83
N LEU A 453 2.31 30.72 -8.15
CA LEU A 453 2.81 32.07 -7.92
C LEU A 453 4.04 32.01 -6.99
N ALA A 454 5.22 32.30 -7.53
CA ALA A 454 6.47 32.39 -6.77
C ALA A 454 6.81 33.84 -6.36
N VAL A 455 6.21 34.84 -7.00
CA VAL A 455 6.32 36.25 -6.56
C VAL A 455 5.71 36.41 -5.18
N ARG A 456 6.51 36.96 -4.25
CA ARG A 456 6.08 37.28 -2.89
C ARG A 456 6.02 38.79 -2.72
N THR A 457 4.83 39.37 -2.91
CA THR A 457 4.59 40.80 -2.66
C THR A 457 4.57 41.07 -1.16
N GLY A 458 5.73 41.46 -0.62
CA GLY A 458 5.84 42.03 0.73
C GLY A 458 5.29 43.45 0.76
N ILE A 459 4.49 43.78 1.78
CA ILE A 459 4.09 45.16 2.07
C ILE A 459 4.47 45.51 3.51
N SER A 460 5.50 46.33 3.66
CA SER A 460 6.12 46.62 4.96
C SER A 460 5.31 47.57 5.85
N LEU A 461 4.22 48.15 5.34
CA LEU A 461 3.20 48.90 6.10
C LEU A 461 2.68 48.15 7.34
N GLN A 462 2.52 46.82 7.26
CA GLN A 462 2.10 45.98 8.41
C GLN A 462 3.27 45.43 9.24
N ARG A 463 4.52 45.58 8.80
CA ARG A 463 5.68 44.93 9.43
C ARG A 463 6.83 45.86 9.83
N LEU A 464 6.61 47.17 9.81
CA LEU A 464 7.40 48.19 10.51
C LEU A 464 8.90 48.16 10.14
N LEU A 465 9.27 48.81 9.03
CA LEU A 465 10.66 48.85 8.55
C LEU A 465 11.66 49.30 9.63
N PRO A 466 12.89 48.73 9.68
CA PRO A 466 13.46 47.65 8.85
C PRO A 466 13.27 46.26 9.51
N GLU A 467 13.21 45.11 8.84
CA GLU A 467 13.64 44.64 7.51
C GLU A 467 15.17 44.48 7.29
N ASP A 468 15.63 43.23 7.43
CA ASP A 468 16.81 42.64 6.75
C ASP A 468 18.21 43.22 7.10
N PRO A 469 19.33 42.70 6.54
CA PRO A 469 19.52 41.45 5.79
C PRO A 469 20.59 40.50 6.35
N GLU A 470 20.60 39.24 5.89
CA GLU A 470 21.73 38.62 5.15
C GLU A 470 21.62 37.07 4.98
N LYS A 471 21.59 36.60 3.71
CA LYS A 471 22.28 35.39 3.16
C LYS A 471 21.69 33.98 3.52
N LEU A 472 21.68 32.95 2.65
CA LEU A 472 22.20 32.74 1.26
C LEU A 472 21.55 31.52 0.53
N ASP A 473 21.91 31.27 -0.75
CA ASP A 473 21.45 30.20 -1.69
C ASP A 473 22.60 29.12 -1.93
N PHE A 474 22.66 28.09 -2.80
CA PHE A 474 22.17 27.86 -4.19
C PHE A 474 22.03 26.38 -4.65
N MET A 475 20.85 26.01 -5.17
CA MET A 475 20.62 25.06 -6.32
C MET A 475 21.14 23.58 -6.18
N ASN A 476 21.25 22.67 -7.17
CA ASN A 476 21.08 22.68 -8.66
C ASN A 476 20.73 21.27 -9.28
N LYS A 477 20.74 21.18 -10.62
CA LYS A 477 20.24 20.15 -11.59
C LYS A 477 21.17 18.97 -11.97
N GLY A 478 20.62 17.86 -12.53
CA GLY A 478 21.28 16.84 -13.41
C GLY A 478 21.11 15.35 -13.01
N PHE A 479 21.28 14.29 -13.84
CA PHE A 479 21.29 14.12 -15.34
C PHE A 479 21.07 12.60 -15.74
N VAL A 480 21.40 12.13 -16.97
CA VAL A 480 20.91 10.87 -17.63
C VAL A 480 22.01 10.00 -18.32
N ILE A 481 21.67 8.76 -18.74
CA ILE A 481 22.36 7.77 -19.65
C ILE A 481 23.30 6.73 -18.95
N GLY A 482 23.36 5.41 -19.29
CA GLY A 482 22.54 4.54 -20.15
C GLY A 482 23.25 3.24 -20.66
N GLY A 483 22.50 2.17 -21.00
CA GLY A 483 22.94 0.93 -21.71
C GLY A 483 23.52 -0.24 -20.86
N GLY A 484 23.48 -1.53 -21.26
CA GLY A 484 22.80 -2.20 -22.40
C GLY A 484 23.24 -3.68 -22.63
N GLY A 485 22.38 -4.50 -23.25
CA GLY A 485 22.67 -5.87 -23.77
C GLY A 485 22.50 -7.07 -22.80
N ASP A 486 22.18 -8.31 -23.23
CA ASP A 486 21.64 -8.76 -24.53
C ASP A 486 20.92 -10.16 -24.41
N LEU A 487 20.47 -10.73 -25.53
CA LEU A 487 19.42 -11.77 -25.67
C LEU A 487 19.86 -13.25 -25.83
N GLU A 488 18.83 -14.10 -26.07
CA GLU A 488 18.79 -15.52 -26.49
C GLU A 488 18.65 -16.60 -25.39
N GLY A 489 17.93 -17.73 -25.61
CA GLY A 489 17.23 -18.21 -26.83
C GLY A 489 16.06 -19.16 -26.52
N THR A 490 15.32 -19.61 -27.54
CA THR A 490 13.99 -20.26 -27.39
C THR A 490 13.97 -21.78 -27.62
N GLY A 491 12.98 -22.48 -27.03
CA GLY A 491 12.64 -23.87 -27.34
C GLY A 491 11.15 -24.15 -27.12
N LYS A 492 10.53 -24.98 -27.97
CA LYS A 492 9.09 -25.25 -27.96
C LYS A 492 8.71 -26.25 -26.86
N VAL A 493 8.05 -25.78 -25.81
CA VAL A 493 7.65 -26.56 -24.61
C VAL A 493 6.21 -26.20 -24.20
N MET A 494 5.61 -27.03 -23.35
CA MET A 494 4.41 -26.75 -22.51
C MET A 494 4.40 -25.30 -21.96
N ARG A 495 3.22 -24.66 -21.86
CA ARG A 495 3.11 -23.25 -21.44
C ARG A 495 3.76 -23.04 -20.07
N GLN A 496 4.79 -22.18 -20.03
CA GLN A 496 5.71 -21.98 -18.89
C GLN A 496 6.25 -20.53 -18.80
N ASN A 497 6.30 -19.79 -19.91
CA ASN A 497 6.90 -18.45 -20.01
C ASN A 497 5.87 -17.34 -19.75
N PHE A 498 5.38 -17.29 -18.52
CA PHE A 498 4.45 -16.26 -18.07
C PHE A 498 5.20 -14.97 -17.72
N LYS A 499 5.07 -13.93 -18.56
CA LYS A 499 5.78 -12.64 -18.41
C LYS A 499 4.79 -11.48 -18.26
N PRO A 500 4.88 -10.68 -17.19
CA PRO A 500 3.98 -9.54 -16.96
C PRO A 500 4.23 -8.36 -17.92
N THR A 501 5.45 -8.26 -18.44
CA THR A 501 5.86 -7.27 -19.44
C THR A 501 6.32 -8.02 -20.68
N ALA A 502 5.60 -7.87 -21.79
CA ALA A 502 5.95 -8.47 -23.08
C ALA A 502 7.05 -7.68 -23.80
N TYR A 503 7.08 -6.35 -23.61
CA TYR A 503 8.05 -5.46 -24.24
C TYR A 503 8.33 -4.21 -23.40
N TRP A 504 9.57 -3.72 -23.42
CA TRP A 504 9.96 -2.42 -22.89
C TRP A 504 11.17 -1.90 -23.69
N HIS A 505 11.09 -0.68 -24.21
CA HIS A 505 12.23 0.06 -24.76
C HIS A 505 12.10 1.54 -24.43
N GLY A 506 13.07 2.11 -23.73
CA GLY A 506 12.98 3.46 -23.17
C GLY A 506 13.28 4.61 -24.13
N MET A 507 13.96 4.34 -25.26
CA MET A 507 14.43 5.39 -26.18
C MET A 507 14.54 4.85 -27.63
N LEU A 508 13.41 4.72 -28.31
CA LEU A 508 13.33 4.56 -29.76
C LEU A 508 13.36 5.96 -30.43
N ARG A 509 13.62 6.04 -31.74
CA ARG A 509 13.58 7.31 -32.50
C ARG A 509 12.82 7.16 -33.81
N THR A 510 11.99 8.16 -34.15
CA THR A 510 11.21 8.17 -35.39
C THR A 510 12.07 8.40 -36.63
N GLY A 511 11.77 7.66 -37.70
CA GLY A 511 12.37 7.91 -39.02
C GLY A 511 11.88 9.21 -39.67
N THR A 512 12.34 9.47 -40.90
CA THR A 512 11.90 10.63 -41.70
C THR A 512 10.41 10.59 -42.08
N ASP A 513 9.75 9.44 -41.93
CA ASP A 513 8.31 9.25 -42.07
C ASP A 513 7.52 9.53 -40.77
N GLY A 514 8.21 9.87 -39.68
CA GLY A 514 7.63 10.03 -38.34
C GLY A 514 7.31 8.71 -37.64
N VAL A 515 7.79 7.56 -38.14
CA VAL A 515 7.37 6.23 -37.67
C VAL A 515 8.49 5.49 -36.93
N VAL A 516 8.10 4.79 -35.86
CA VAL A 516 8.86 3.72 -35.20
C VAL A 516 8.16 2.38 -35.46
N ARG A 517 8.94 1.32 -35.70
CA ARG A 517 8.43 -0.05 -35.92
C ARG A 517 9.22 -1.02 -35.04
N VAL A 518 8.53 -1.87 -34.29
CA VAL A 518 9.14 -2.89 -33.41
C VAL A 518 8.49 -4.26 -33.60
N SER A 519 9.21 -5.33 -33.29
CA SER A 519 8.72 -6.70 -33.32
C SER A 519 9.26 -7.50 -32.13
N PHE A 520 8.39 -8.23 -31.42
CA PHE A 520 8.75 -9.03 -30.25
C PHE A 520 7.85 -10.26 -30.07
N PRO A 521 8.30 -11.36 -29.46
CA PRO A 521 7.46 -12.55 -29.26
C PRO A 521 6.44 -12.36 -28.13
N ALA A 522 5.20 -12.80 -28.35
CA ALA A 522 4.13 -12.85 -27.35
C ALA A 522 4.45 -13.86 -26.22
N PRO A 523 4.22 -13.50 -24.93
CA PRO A 523 4.32 -14.42 -23.80
C PRO A 523 3.31 -15.59 -23.85
N ASP A 524 3.43 -16.53 -22.88
CA ASP A 524 2.46 -17.63 -22.71
C ASP A 524 1.18 -17.22 -21.95
N ASN A 525 1.12 -15.97 -21.48
CA ASN A 525 -0.08 -15.37 -20.87
C ASN A 525 -1.22 -15.35 -21.88
N LEU A 526 -2.39 -15.87 -21.50
CA LEU A 526 -3.62 -15.75 -22.28
C LEU A 526 -4.38 -14.53 -21.76
N THR A 527 -4.16 -13.37 -22.36
CA THR A 527 -4.58 -12.06 -21.83
C THR A 527 -4.68 -10.99 -22.92
N GLU A 528 -5.12 -9.78 -22.53
CA GLU A 528 -4.95 -8.54 -23.29
C GLU A 528 -3.64 -7.87 -22.83
N PHE A 529 -2.80 -7.44 -23.76
CA PHE A 529 -1.64 -6.61 -23.47
C PHE A 529 -1.94 -5.18 -23.88
N ARG A 530 -1.79 -4.24 -22.93
CA ARG A 530 -1.84 -2.81 -23.25
C ARG A 530 -0.47 -2.37 -23.73
N LEU A 531 -0.43 -1.90 -24.97
CA LEU A 531 0.66 -1.11 -25.53
C LEU A 531 0.51 0.32 -25.04
N ALA A 532 1.59 0.93 -24.59
CA ALA A 532 1.63 2.34 -24.25
C ALA A 532 2.92 2.97 -24.79
N ALA A 533 2.78 4.18 -25.31
CA ALA A 533 3.87 4.94 -25.89
C ALA A 533 3.85 6.39 -25.39
N VAL A 534 5.03 6.93 -25.13
CA VAL A 534 5.25 8.32 -24.73
C VAL A 534 6.36 8.89 -25.59
N ALA A 535 6.09 10.03 -26.25
CA ALA A 535 7.02 10.71 -27.14
C ALA A 535 7.45 12.07 -26.57
N SER A 536 8.69 12.46 -26.88
CA SER A 536 9.23 13.79 -26.66
C SER A 536 10.06 14.25 -27.87
N GLU A 537 9.90 15.50 -28.27
CA GLU A 537 10.76 16.14 -29.28
C GLU A 537 11.19 17.54 -28.83
N GLY A 538 12.47 17.86 -29.08
CA GLY A 538 13.09 19.09 -28.61
C GLY A 538 13.13 19.17 -27.08
N VAL A 539 12.59 20.26 -26.53
CA VAL A 539 12.56 20.56 -25.09
C VAL A 539 11.16 20.81 -24.53
N SER A 540 10.14 20.84 -25.38
CA SER A 540 8.78 21.27 -25.03
C SER A 540 7.67 20.38 -25.60
N ARG A 541 7.93 19.62 -26.67
CA ARG A 541 6.89 18.90 -27.41
C ARG A 541 6.72 17.48 -26.87
N PHE A 542 5.51 17.15 -26.43
CA PHE A 542 5.23 15.87 -25.77
C PHE A 542 3.94 15.21 -26.28
N GLY A 543 3.90 13.88 -26.26
CA GLY A 543 2.71 13.11 -26.65
C GLY A 543 2.61 11.78 -25.92
N LYS A 544 1.38 11.22 -25.87
CA LYS A 544 1.10 9.89 -25.32
C LYS A 544 0.07 9.15 -26.17
N ALA A 545 0.10 7.82 -26.17
CA ALA A 545 -0.96 6.97 -26.71
C ALA A 545 -0.99 5.59 -26.04
N GLU A 546 -2.15 4.93 -26.09
CA GLU A 546 -2.27 3.49 -25.87
C GLU A 546 -2.84 2.75 -27.09
N GLY A 547 -2.55 1.46 -27.15
CA GLY A 547 -3.10 0.48 -28.09
C GLY A 547 -3.20 -0.88 -27.40
N ARG A 548 -3.84 -1.88 -28.01
CA ARG A 548 -4.06 -3.18 -27.36
C ARG A 548 -3.99 -4.35 -28.35
N PHE A 549 -3.46 -5.48 -27.90
CA PHE A 549 -3.51 -6.76 -28.62
C PHE A 549 -3.81 -7.91 -27.64
N LYS A 550 -4.35 -9.01 -28.15
CA LYS A 550 -4.72 -10.19 -27.35
C LYS A 550 -3.87 -11.39 -27.69
N VAL A 551 -3.61 -12.22 -26.69
CA VAL A 551 -2.94 -13.52 -26.83
C VAL A 551 -3.92 -14.60 -26.41
N ASN A 552 -4.29 -15.51 -27.31
CA ASN A 552 -5.30 -16.55 -27.02
C ASN A 552 -5.07 -17.85 -27.82
N GLN A 553 -5.84 -18.90 -27.53
CA GLN A 553 -5.82 -20.19 -28.25
C GLN A 553 -7.26 -20.70 -28.52
N PRO A 554 -7.49 -21.60 -29.51
CA PRO A 554 -8.83 -22.07 -29.87
C PRO A 554 -9.53 -22.88 -28.77
N LEU A 555 -8.73 -23.64 -28.01
CA LEU A 555 -9.07 -24.13 -26.68
C LEU A 555 -8.03 -23.55 -25.72
N MET A 556 -8.48 -23.08 -24.56
CA MET A 556 -7.60 -22.60 -23.49
C MET A 556 -7.92 -23.37 -22.21
N LEU A 557 -6.87 -23.82 -21.53
CA LEU A 557 -6.91 -24.61 -20.30
C LEU A 557 -6.34 -23.77 -19.15
N GLU A 558 -7.19 -23.45 -18.17
CA GLU A 558 -6.85 -22.64 -17.01
C GLU A 558 -7.06 -23.44 -15.71
N PRO A 559 -5.97 -23.81 -15.01
CA PRO A 559 -6.05 -24.45 -13.71
C PRO A 559 -6.49 -23.46 -12.61
N ALA A 560 -7.70 -23.67 -12.08
CA ALA A 560 -8.18 -23.01 -10.88
C ALA A 560 -7.57 -23.68 -9.65
N LEU A 561 -6.68 -22.95 -8.99
CA LEU A 561 -5.84 -23.42 -7.87
C LEU A 561 -5.98 -22.46 -6.67
N PRO A 562 -5.90 -22.98 -5.44
CA PRO A 562 -5.74 -22.14 -4.27
C PRO A 562 -4.37 -21.43 -4.29
N ARG A 563 -4.26 -20.32 -3.56
CA ARG A 563 -3.02 -19.51 -3.47
C ARG A 563 -1.82 -20.26 -2.87
N PHE A 564 -2.12 -21.24 -2.02
CA PHE A 564 -1.23 -22.15 -1.32
C PHE A 564 -2.08 -23.35 -0.87
N ALA A 565 -1.46 -24.38 -0.29
CA ALA A 565 -2.16 -25.42 0.46
C ALA A 565 -1.29 -25.88 1.63
N ASN A 566 -1.85 -26.58 2.61
CA ASN A 566 -1.11 -27.26 3.66
C ASN A 566 -1.23 -28.79 3.51
N ALA A 567 -0.17 -29.51 3.90
CA ALA A 567 -0.25 -30.97 4.05
C ALA A 567 -1.35 -31.34 5.04
N GLY A 568 -2.33 -32.14 4.59
CA GLY A 568 -3.56 -32.47 5.31
C GLY A 568 -4.84 -31.86 4.70
N ASP A 569 -4.73 -30.82 3.87
CA ASP A 569 -5.88 -30.18 3.22
C ASP A 569 -6.50 -31.06 2.13
N GLU A 570 -7.83 -31.01 1.97
CA GLU A 570 -8.58 -31.62 0.87
C GLU A 570 -9.36 -30.56 0.09
N ILE A 571 -8.98 -30.31 -1.17
CA ILE A 571 -9.51 -29.21 -2.00
C ILE A 571 -9.95 -29.76 -3.36
N THR A 572 -11.05 -29.23 -3.91
CA THR A 572 -11.40 -29.48 -5.32
C THR A 572 -10.70 -28.46 -6.21
N LEU A 573 -9.62 -28.88 -6.88
CA LEU A 573 -9.03 -28.12 -7.99
C LEU A 573 -9.96 -28.17 -9.21
N LYS A 574 -9.92 -27.19 -10.11
CA LYS A 574 -10.71 -27.23 -11.35
C LYS A 574 -9.81 -26.99 -12.57
N ALA A 575 -10.04 -27.74 -13.65
CA ALA A 575 -9.58 -27.36 -14.97
C ALA A 575 -10.69 -26.58 -15.66
N VAL A 576 -10.52 -25.27 -15.87
CA VAL A 576 -11.43 -24.45 -16.65
C VAL A 576 -11.05 -24.58 -18.12
N LEU A 577 -12.02 -24.95 -18.95
CA LEU A 577 -11.89 -25.01 -20.40
C LEU A 577 -12.61 -23.83 -21.03
N HIS A 578 -11.95 -23.14 -21.95
CA HIS A 578 -12.58 -22.13 -22.80
C HIS A 578 -12.41 -22.51 -24.27
N ASN A 579 -13.48 -22.96 -24.92
CA ASN A 579 -13.55 -23.04 -26.37
C ASN A 579 -13.83 -21.65 -26.95
N THR A 580 -13.06 -21.20 -27.94
CA THR A 580 -13.29 -19.92 -28.64
C THR A 580 -13.74 -20.10 -30.10
N THR A 581 -14.16 -21.31 -30.46
CA THR A 581 -14.50 -21.70 -31.84
C THR A 581 -15.99 -21.95 -32.03
N GLU A 582 -16.44 -21.86 -33.29
CA GLU A 582 -17.78 -22.25 -33.74
C GLU A 582 -17.99 -23.78 -33.83
N LYS A 583 -17.10 -24.58 -33.23
CA LYS A 583 -17.16 -26.05 -33.23
C LYS A 583 -17.35 -26.58 -31.83
N GLU A 584 -18.03 -27.71 -31.69
CA GLU A 584 -18.16 -28.45 -30.43
C GLU A 584 -17.43 -29.80 -30.48
N GLY A 585 -17.22 -30.41 -29.31
CA GLY A 585 -16.71 -31.78 -29.24
C GLY A 585 -16.47 -32.29 -27.82
N GLU A 586 -16.26 -33.61 -27.72
CA GLU A 586 -15.84 -34.26 -26.48
C GLU A 586 -14.36 -33.96 -26.21
N VAL A 587 -14.09 -33.21 -25.15
CA VAL A 587 -12.73 -32.85 -24.71
C VAL A 587 -12.32 -33.77 -23.57
N THR A 588 -11.23 -34.49 -23.76
CA THR A 588 -10.58 -35.26 -22.69
C THR A 588 -9.60 -34.36 -21.94
N VAL A 589 -9.81 -34.25 -20.62
CA VAL A 589 -8.99 -33.50 -19.67
C VAL A 589 -8.24 -34.45 -18.76
N GLU A 590 -6.95 -34.19 -18.57
CA GLU A 590 -6.03 -34.97 -17.76
C GLU A 590 -5.34 -34.07 -16.74
N LEU A 591 -5.35 -34.52 -15.48
CA LEU A 591 -4.52 -34.02 -14.40
C LEU A 591 -3.52 -35.11 -14.02
N THR A 592 -2.22 -34.78 -14.02
CA THR A 592 -1.17 -35.60 -13.41
C THR A 592 -0.48 -34.80 -12.31
N GLY A 593 -0.36 -35.39 -11.12
CA GLY A 593 0.33 -34.83 -9.96
C GLY A 593 1.60 -35.62 -9.58
N ASP A 594 2.45 -34.96 -8.80
CA ASP A 594 3.62 -35.56 -8.17
C ASP A 594 3.30 -36.17 -6.78
N SER A 595 4.33 -36.55 -6.03
CA SER A 595 4.21 -37.19 -4.71
C SER A 595 3.62 -36.33 -3.59
N HIS A 596 3.45 -35.02 -3.78
CA HIS A 596 2.87 -34.14 -2.75
C HIS A 596 1.34 -34.16 -2.73
N ILE A 597 0.66 -34.81 -3.70
CA ILE A 597 -0.80 -34.96 -3.72
C ILE A 597 -1.27 -36.41 -3.92
N GLN A 598 -2.47 -36.69 -3.41
CA GLN A 598 -3.30 -37.84 -3.78
C GLN A 598 -4.57 -37.35 -4.46
N ILE A 599 -4.81 -37.76 -5.71
CA ILE A 599 -6.08 -37.49 -6.38
C ILE A 599 -7.16 -38.42 -5.79
N LEU A 600 -8.34 -37.87 -5.51
CA LEU A 600 -9.45 -38.57 -4.89
C LEU A 600 -10.54 -38.91 -5.91
N ASP A 601 -11.19 -40.06 -5.71
CA ASP A 601 -12.44 -40.38 -6.38
C ASP A 601 -13.56 -39.41 -5.93
N PRO A 602 -14.30 -38.76 -6.85
CA PRO A 602 -15.23 -37.69 -6.49
C PRO A 602 -16.45 -38.17 -5.69
N ALA A 603 -16.90 -39.42 -5.90
CA ALA A 603 -18.08 -39.97 -5.24
C ALA A 603 -17.78 -40.57 -3.86
N THR A 604 -16.62 -41.20 -3.69
CA THR A 604 -16.23 -41.90 -2.45
C THR A 604 -15.18 -41.18 -1.61
N ARG A 605 -14.56 -40.11 -2.13
CA ARG A 605 -13.44 -39.35 -1.53
C ARG A 605 -12.22 -40.21 -1.12
N LYS A 606 -12.09 -41.41 -1.69
CA LYS A 606 -10.95 -42.32 -1.47
C LYS A 606 -9.83 -42.03 -2.48
N PRO A 607 -8.54 -42.19 -2.11
CA PRO A 607 -7.43 -42.05 -3.05
C PRO A 607 -7.54 -42.98 -4.25
N LEU A 608 -7.21 -42.47 -5.43
CA LEU A 608 -6.96 -43.26 -6.62
C LEU A 608 -5.62 -44.00 -6.51
N LYS A 609 -5.44 -45.08 -7.28
CA LYS A 609 -4.18 -45.87 -7.30
C LYS A 609 -3.07 -45.22 -8.14
N GLU A 610 -3.43 -44.30 -9.02
CA GLU A 610 -2.54 -43.61 -9.94
C GLU A 610 -2.51 -42.12 -9.58
N SER A 611 -1.36 -41.44 -9.71
CA SER A 611 -1.26 -39.99 -9.54
C SER A 611 -1.80 -39.19 -10.74
N LYS A 612 -2.61 -39.85 -11.57
CA LYS A 612 -3.21 -39.36 -12.81
C LYS A 612 -4.71 -39.59 -12.78
N ALA A 613 -5.48 -38.59 -13.20
CA ALA A 613 -6.91 -38.70 -13.38
C ALA A 613 -7.32 -38.11 -14.73
N VAL A 614 -8.21 -38.83 -15.42
CA VAL A 614 -8.76 -38.44 -16.72
C VAL A 614 -10.28 -38.25 -16.60
N ARG A 615 -10.80 -37.23 -17.27
CA ARG A 615 -12.23 -36.91 -17.41
C ARG A 615 -12.50 -36.56 -18.87
N THR A 616 -13.71 -36.83 -19.36
CA THR A 616 -14.14 -36.42 -20.70
C THR A 616 -15.44 -35.64 -20.57
N VAL A 617 -15.54 -34.51 -21.26
CA VAL A 617 -16.70 -33.61 -21.21
C VAL A 617 -17.02 -33.04 -22.58
N HIS A 618 -18.30 -33.06 -22.96
CA HIS A 618 -18.77 -32.30 -24.11
C HIS A 618 -18.58 -30.81 -23.86
N LEU A 619 -17.95 -30.11 -24.79
CA LEU A 619 -17.73 -28.67 -24.75
C LEU A 619 -18.32 -28.06 -26.03
N ALA A 620 -19.41 -27.32 -25.87
CA ALA A 620 -20.12 -26.69 -26.99
C ALA A 620 -19.29 -25.56 -27.63
N ALA A 621 -19.69 -25.15 -28.84
CA ALA A 621 -19.16 -23.96 -29.50
C ALA A 621 -19.24 -22.73 -28.59
N GLN A 622 -18.17 -21.93 -28.55
CA GLN A 622 -17.97 -20.78 -27.64
C GLN A 622 -18.17 -21.04 -26.12
N GLN A 623 -18.42 -22.28 -25.66
CA GLN A 623 -18.73 -22.56 -24.25
C GLN A 623 -17.50 -22.51 -23.33
N SER A 624 -17.67 -22.03 -22.10
CA SER A 624 -16.70 -22.20 -21.00
C SER A 624 -17.22 -23.25 -20.01
N LYS A 625 -16.35 -24.10 -19.45
CA LYS A 625 -16.77 -25.20 -18.56
C LYS A 625 -15.69 -25.58 -17.55
N ALA A 626 -16.06 -25.75 -16.29
CA ALA A 626 -15.13 -26.21 -15.25
C ALA A 626 -15.22 -27.73 -15.02
N VAL A 627 -14.07 -28.41 -14.98
CA VAL A 627 -13.94 -29.86 -14.74
C VAL A 627 -13.25 -30.09 -13.39
N PRO A 628 -13.94 -30.64 -12.37
CA PRO A 628 -13.42 -30.74 -11.01
C PRO A 628 -12.53 -31.97 -10.76
N PHE A 629 -11.48 -31.78 -9.98
CA PHE A 629 -10.56 -32.81 -9.49
C PHE A 629 -10.33 -32.62 -7.97
N ALA A 630 -10.92 -33.49 -7.15
CA ALA A 630 -10.67 -33.51 -5.72
C ALA A 630 -9.26 -34.06 -5.44
N VAL A 631 -8.46 -33.38 -4.62
CA VAL A 631 -7.13 -33.82 -4.20
C VAL A 631 -6.95 -33.68 -2.68
N ARG A 632 -6.10 -34.52 -2.10
CA ARG A 632 -5.54 -34.34 -0.75
C ARG A 632 -4.07 -33.98 -0.87
N PHE A 633 -3.62 -32.96 -0.15
CA PHE A 633 -2.19 -32.62 -0.05
C PHE A 633 -1.54 -33.49 1.03
N THR A 634 -0.44 -34.18 0.70
CA THR A 634 0.16 -35.23 1.53
C THR A 634 1.62 -34.98 1.93
N ALA A 635 2.31 -34.05 1.30
CA ALA A 635 3.65 -33.62 1.71
C ALA A 635 3.86 -32.13 1.47
N ASP A 636 4.70 -31.53 2.29
CA ASP A 636 5.20 -30.16 2.19
C ASP A 636 6.31 -30.05 1.13
N GLY A 637 6.41 -28.89 0.48
CA GLY A 637 7.41 -28.62 -0.56
C GLY A 637 6.86 -27.94 -1.83
N PRO A 638 7.69 -27.79 -2.88
CA PRO A 638 7.26 -27.29 -4.17
C PRO A 638 6.52 -28.38 -4.96
N LEU A 639 5.23 -28.16 -5.21
CA LEU A 639 4.36 -29.03 -6.00
C LEU A 639 4.37 -28.60 -7.48
N ALA A 640 4.48 -29.58 -8.38
CA ALA A 640 4.19 -29.41 -9.80
C ALA A 640 2.95 -30.23 -10.22
N LEU A 641 2.03 -29.57 -10.93
CA LEU A 641 0.85 -30.20 -11.55
C LEU A 641 0.92 -30.03 -13.07
N GLN A 642 0.65 -31.11 -13.81
CA GLN A 642 0.57 -31.09 -15.27
C GLN A 642 -0.86 -31.29 -15.71
N TRP A 643 -1.34 -30.36 -16.54
CA TRP A 643 -2.70 -30.34 -17.07
C TRP A 643 -2.67 -30.44 -18.58
N LYS A 644 -3.57 -31.24 -19.14
CA LYS A 644 -3.73 -31.39 -20.59
C LYS A 644 -5.19 -31.50 -20.96
N ALA A 645 -5.59 -30.82 -22.03
CA ALA A 645 -6.90 -30.97 -22.64
C ALA A 645 -6.73 -31.26 -24.14
N SER A 646 -7.53 -32.17 -24.70
CA SER A 646 -7.51 -32.47 -26.14
C SER A 646 -8.82 -33.10 -26.63
N CYS A 647 -9.34 -32.60 -27.76
CA CYS A 647 -10.44 -33.21 -28.49
C CYS A 647 -9.92 -34.11 -29.63
N PRO A 648 -10.26 -35.42 -29.68
CA PRO A 648 -9.82 -36.31 -30.75
C PRO A 648 -10.41 -35.99 -32.13
N THR A 649 -11.61 -35.38 -32.18
CA THR A 649 -12.32 -35.04 -33.43
C THR A 649 -11.93 -33.68 -33.99
N GLU A 650 -11.42 -32.77 -33.16
CA GLU A 650 -11.02 -31.42 -33.55
C GLU A 650 -9.63 -31.08 -33.00
N PRO A 651 -8.54 -31.38 -33.75
CA PRO A 651 -7.16 -31.22 -33.28
C PRO A 651 -6.72 -29.80 -32.91
N LEU A 652 -7.51 -28.78 -33.28
CA LEU A 652 -7.29 -27.39 -32.84
C LEU A 652 -7.73 -27.14 -31.38
N LEU A 653 -8.59 -28.01 -30.83
CA LEU A 653 -9.02 -27.97 -29.44
C LEU A 653 -8.07 -28.80 -28.57
N ALA A 654 -6.85 -28.31 -28.40
CA ALA A 654 -5.85 -28.91 -27.52
C ALA A 654 -4.93 -27.86 -26.87
N ASP A 655 -4.67 -28.00 -25.57
CA ASP A 655 -3.76 -27.16 -24.77
C ASP A 655 -3.14 -27.97 -23.62
N SER A 656 -2.00 -27.53 -23.12
CA SER A 656 -1.28 -28.16 -21.99
C SER A 656 -0.45 -27.15 -21.22
N VAL A 657 -0.58 -27.17 -19.90
CA VAL A 657 0.00 -26.16 -19.00
C VAL A 657 0.53 -26.82 -17.72
N GLU A 658 1.63 -26.26 -17.21
CA GLU A 658 2.22 -26.65 -15.93
C GLU A 658 1.87 -25.62 -14.86
N SER A 659 1.50 -26.08 -13.67
CA SER A 659 1.24 -25.22 -12.51
C SER A 659 2.22 -25.54 -11.39
N LYS A 660 2.73 -24.51 -10.72
CA LYS A 660 3.70 -24.63 -9.63
C LYS A 660 3.30 -23.74 -8.46
N PHE A 661 3.19 -24.33 -7.27
CA PHE A 661 3.01 -23.59 -6.01
C PHE A 661 3.63 -24.37 -4.85
N ALA A 662 3.65 -23.76 -3.65
CA ALA A 662 4.22 -24.37 -2.45
C ALA A 662 3.12 -24.94 -1.57
N VAL A 663 3.35 -26.16 -1.05
CA VAL A 663 2.55 -26.79 0.00
C VAL A 663 3.27 -26.59 1.33
N GLY A 664 2.60 -25.99 2.31
CA GLY A 664 3.08 -25.78 3.67
C GLY A 664 2.69 -26.89 4.63
N ILE A 665 2.87 -26.65 5.94
CA ILE A 665 2.33 -27.48 7.02
C ILE A 665 1.55 -26.55 7.95
N GLY A 666 0.28 -26.87 8.21
CA GLY A 666 -0.58 -26.04 9.07
C GLY A 666 -0.30 -26.20 10.58
N GLU A 667 0.42 -27.25 10.97
CA GLU A 667 0.80 -27.55 12.35
C GLU A 667 2.33 -27.47 12.54
N PRO A 668 2.84 -26.91 13.64
CA PRO A 668 4.27 -26.68 13.84
C PRO A 668 5.05 -27.99 14.09
N LEU A 669 6.28 -28.06 13.55
CA LEU A 669 7.22 -29.13 13.88
C LEU A 669 7.64 -29.02 15.36
N ILE A 670 7.45 -30.08 16.14
CA ILE A 670 7.88 -30.11 17.54
C ILE A 670 9.33 -30.62 17.57
N ARG A 671 10.28 -29.68 17.62
CA ARG A 671 11.71 -29.97 17.79
C ARG A 671 12.21 -29.58 19.18
N ASP A 672 13.08 -30.40 19.74
CA ASP A 672 13.96 -30.05 20.86
C ASP A 672 15.41 -30.07 20.36
N VAL A 673 16.19 -29.05 20.76
CA VAL A 673 17.57 -28.86 20.32
C VAL A 673 18.45 -28.68 21.54
N ARG A 674 19.36 -29.63 21.74
CA ARG A 674 20.30 -29.66 22.87
C ARG A 674 21.72 -29.45 22.38
N PHE A 675 22.50 -28.74 23.19
CA PHE A 675 23.93 -28.56 22.96
C PHE A 675 24.75 -29.23 24.06
N ALA A 676 25.85 -29.87 23.69
CA ALA A 676 26.77 -30.52 24.63
C ALA A 676 28.23 -30.29 24.25
N SER A 677 29.03 -29.80 25.19
CA SER A 677 30.50 -29.77 25.08
C SER A 677 31.06 -31.11 25.58
N LEU A 678 31.29 -32.04 24.67
CA LEU A 678 31.93 -33.33 24.95
C LEU A 678 33.43 -33.12 25.19
N ALA A 679 33.95 -33.65 26.29
CA ALA A 679 35.39 -33.68 26.59
C ALA A 679 35.71 -34.92 27.41
N ASN A 680 36.77 -35.65 27.04
CA ASN A 680 37.25 -36.84 27.77
C ASN A 680 36.15 -37.87 28.10
N THR A 681 35.41 -38.35 27.10
CA THR A 681 34.26 -39.27 27.28
C THR A 681 34.51 -40.72 26.77
N PRO A 682 35.55 -41.44 27.25
CA PRO A 682 35.84 -42.80 26.77
C PRO A 682 34.76 -43.82 27.18
N SER A 683 34.12 -43.62 28.33
CA SER A 683 32.99 -44.43 28.80
C SER A 683 31.73 -44.27 27.92
N GLY A 684 31.60 -43.11 27.27
CA GLY A 684 30.42 -42.67 26.54
C GLY A 684 29.52 -41.74 27.35
N ALA A 685 28.87 -40.79 26.66
CA ALA A 685 27.84 -39.91 27.20
C ALA A 685 26.51 -40.13 26.47
N ASN A 686 25.38 -40.16 27.18
CA ASN A 686 24.05 -40.27 26.57
C ASN A 686 23.57 -38.90 26.08
N LEU A 687 23.38 -38.75 24.77
CA LEU A 687 22.93 -37.50 24.14
C LEU A 687 21.41 -37.27 24.23
N LEU A 688 20.63 -38.29 24.58
CA LEU A 688 19.17 -38.21 24.68
C LEU A 688 18.64 -38.13 26.13
N GLU A 689 19.52 -38.18 27.14
CA GLU A 689 19.18 -38.22 28.57
C GLU A 689 18.22 -37.10 29.04
N LYS A 690 18.23 -35.94 28.37
CA LYS A 690 17.47 -34.74 28.75
C LYS A 690 16.42 -34.32 27.72
N VAL A 691 16.16 -35.16 26.72
CA VAL A 691 15.05 -34.96 25.77
C VAL A 691 13.74 -35.42 26.44
N SER A 692 12.64 -34.73 26.20
CA SER A 692 11.34 -35.13 26.77
C SER A 692 10.94 -36.53 26.28
N PRO A 693 10.46 -37.45 27.16
CA PRO A 693 10.00 -38.78 26.75
C PRO A 693 8.99 -38.75 25.59
N GLU A 694 8.08 -37.77 25.60
CA GLU A 694 7.12 -37.52 24.52
C GLU A 694 7.76 -37.39 23.12
N LEU A 695 8.97 -36.83 23.02
CA LEU A 695 9.69 -36.65 21.76
C LEU A 695 10.43 -37.90 21.29
N LEU A 696 10.52 -38.91 22.16
CA LEU A 696 11.15 -40.21 21.93
C LEU A 696 10.11 -41.33 21.74
N GLU A 697 8.86 -41.07 22.13
CA GLU A 697 7.69 -41.93 21.88
C GLU A 697 7.28 -41.93 20.40
N GLY A 698 7.10 -43.12 19.82
CA GLY A 698 6.72 -43.30 18.42
C GLY A 698 7.91 -43.43 17.47
N ASP A 699 7.66 -43.21 16.17
CA ASP A 699 8.70 -43.16 15.13
C ASP A 699 9.34 -41.77 15.08
N GLY A 700 10.66 -41.70 15.05
CA GLY A 700 11.38 -40.42 15.05
C GLY A 700 12.80 -40.48 14.53
N GLN A 701 13.41 -39.29 14.44
CA GLN A 701 14.77 -39.10 13.97
C GLN A 701 15.54 -38.19 14.93
N VAL A 702 16.82 -38.54 15.17
CA VAL A 702 17.77 -37.69 15.87
C VAL A 702 18.89 -37.31 14.91
N THR A 703 19.08 -36.01 14.73
CA THR A 703 20.17 -35.44 13.92
C THR A 703 21.22 -34.88 14.87
N VAL A 704 22.40 -35.52 14.89
CA VAL A 704 23.57 -35.03 15.63
C VAL A 704 24.54 -34.38 14.67
N THR A 705 24.89 -33.12 14.92
CA THR A 705 26.05 -32.48 14.31
C THR A 705 27.15 -32.39 15.34
N LEU A 706 28.34 -32.92 15.01
CA LEU A 706 29.55 -32.78 15.81
C LEU A 706 30.49 -31.77 15.15
N ALA A 707 31.11 -30.88 15.92
CA ALA A 707 32.11 -29.94 15.45
C ALA A 707 33.27 -29.79 16.44
N ASN A 708 34.43 -29.40 15.94
CA ASN A 708 35.63 -29.08 16.73
C ASN A 708 35.72 -27.58 17.12
N SER A 709 34.64 -26.81 16.93
CA SER A 709 34.56 -25.37 17.20
C SER A 709 33.29 -25.00 17.97
N ARG A 710 33.41 -24.08 18.93
CA ARG A 710 32.31 -23.55 19.77
C ARG A 710 31.23 -22.88 18.93
N LEU A 711 31.55 -22.38 17.73
CA LEU A 711 30.60 -21.73 16.81
C LEU A 711 29.38 -22.60 16.44
N LEU A 712 29.48 -23.94 16.47
CA LEU A 712 28.30 -24.82 16.27
C LEU A 712 27.20 -24.53 17.31
N GLU A 713 27.56 -24.08 18.51
CA GLU A 713 26.62 -23.71 19.58
C GLU A 713 25.74 -22.49 19.25
N GLY A 714 26.03 -21.79 18.15
CA GLY A 714 25.19 -20.74 17.55
C GLY A 714 24.30 -21.19 16.39
N ALA A 715 24.20 -22.50 16.09
CA ALA A 715 23.44 -22.98 14.92
C ALA A 715 21.96 -22.57 14.95
N GLU A 716 21.28 -22.59 16.11
CA GLU A 716 19.88 -22.15 16.20
C GLU A 716 19.71 -20.64 16.00
N ALA A 717 20.71 -19.84 16.37
CA ALA A 717 20.73 -18.41 16.08
C ALA A 717 20.82 -18.16 14.56
N VAL A 718 21.63 -18.94 13.83
CA VAL A 718 21.65 -18.90 12.35
C VAL A 718 20.30 -19.35 11.78
N GLU A 719 19.81 -20.53 12.15
CA GLU A 719 18.54 -21.05 11.62
C GLU A 719 17.37 -20.08 11.84
N ARG A 720 17.31 -19.42 13.00
CA ARG A 720 16.28 -18.41 13.29
C ARG A 720 16.47 -17.13 12.48
N LEU A 721 17.70 -16.67 12.24
CA LEU A 721 17.97 -15.48 11.43
C LEU A 721 17.70 -15.69 9.94
N LEU A 722 17.94 -16.90 9.42
CA LEU A 722 17.70 -17.23 8.01
C LEU A 722 16.20 -17.39 7.68
N HIS A 723 15.39 -17.78 8.65
CA HIS A 723 13.97 -18.09 8.47
C HIS A 723 13.02 -17.12 9.19
N TYR A 724 13.51 -15.96 9.64
CA TYR A 724 12.65 -14.98 10.33
C TYR A 724 11.68 -14.33 9.32
N PRO A 725 10.35 -14.36 9.56
CA PRO A 725 9.36 -14.07 8.50
C PRO A 725 9.09 -12.58 8.27
N TYR A 726 9.60 -11.69 9.13
CA TYR A 726 9.33 -10.25 9.14
C TYR A 726 10.53 -9.46 8.59
N GLY A 727 10.28 -8.24 8.07
CA GLY A 727 11.29 -7.49 7.29
C GLY A 727 11.40 -5.99 7.60
N CYS A 728 11.48 -5.62 8.89
CA CYS A 728 11.90 -4.27 9.30
C CYS A 728 13.44 -4.07 9.10
N ALA A 729 13.95 -2.88 9.42
CA ALA A 729 15.38 -2.57 9.32
C ALA A 729 16.28 -3.51 10.15
N GLU A 730 15.84 -3.89 11.37
CA GLU A 730 16.55 -4.86 12.21
C GLU A 730 16.65 -6.22 11.54
N GLN A 731 15.51 -6.78 11.16
CA GLN A 731 15.41 -8.16 10.66
C GLN A 731 16.10 -8.31 9.30
N THR A 732 15.99 -7.29 8.46
CA THR A 732 16.69 -7.24 7.17
C THR A 732 18.20 -7.30 7.37
N MET A 733 18.76 -6.56 8.32
CA MET A 733 20.21 -6.57 8.56
C MET A 733 20.66 -7.83 9.32
N SER A 734 19.97 -8.18 10.39
CA SER A 734 20.25 -9.38 11.19
C SER A 734 20.21 -10.68 10.37
N SER A 735 19.30 -10.81 9.40
CA SER A 735 19.27 -11.96 8.47
C SER A 735 20.42 -11.97 7.44
N MET A 736 21.04 -10.82 7.14
CA MET A 736 22.26 -10.75 6.32
C MET A 736 23.51 -11.19 7.09
N LEU A 737 23.58 -10.96 8.40
CA LEU A 737 24.82 -11.14 9.18
C LEU A 737 25.42 -12.56 9.09
N PRO A 738 24.67 -13.67 9.14
CA PRO A 738 25.25 -15.00 8.94
C PRO A 738 25.98 -15.15 7.59
N TRP A 739 25.42 -14.59 6.51
CA TRP A 739 26.02 -14.62 5.17
C TRP A 739 27.27 -13.74 5.07
N LEU A 740 27.26 -12.59 5.75
CA LEU A 740 28.36 -11.63 5.75
C LEU A 740 29.54 -12.06 6.64
N THR A 741 29.27 -12.73 7.75
CA THR A 741 30.24 -12.89 8.86
C THR A 741 30.65 -14.33 9.14
N LEU A 742 30.09 -15.33 8.45
CA LEU A 742 30.39 -16.75 8.66
C LEU A 742 30.74 -17.52 7.36
N ARG A 743 30.90 -16.83 6.22
CA ARG A 743 31.10 -17.44 4.89
C ARG A 743 32.38 -18.28 4.78
N ASP A 744 33.45 -17.86 5.44
CA ASP A 744 34.71 -18.59 5.62
C ASP A 744 34.61 -19.75 6.62
N LEU A 745 33.60 -19.73 7.49
CA LEU A 745 33.33 -20.72 8.54
C LEU A 745 32.18 -21.67 8.19
N LYS A 746 31.68 -21.66 6.92
CA LYS A 746 30.52 -22.47 6.47
C LYS A 746 30.69 -23.99 6.62
N GLN A 747 31.92 -24.47 6.85
CA GLN A 747 32.21 -25.88 7.20
C GLN A 747 31.76 -26.26 8.63
N VAL A 748 31.60 -25.29 9.53
CA VAL A 748 31.13 -25.51 10.93
C VAL A 748 29.60 -25.47 11.02
N LEU A 749 28.93 -24.83 10.05
CA LEU A 749 27.50 -24.50 10.09
C LEU A 749 26.82 -24.92 8.77
N PRO A 750 26.29 -26.16 8.67
CA PRO A 750 25.76 -26.73 7.43
C PRO A 750 24.69 -25.89 6.71
N ALA A 751 23.87 -25.14 7.46
CA ALA A 751 22.85 -24.23 6.92
C ALA A 751 23.40 -23.22 5.90
N LEU A 752 24.63 -22.76 6.12
CA LEU A 752 25.33 -21.76 5.31
C LEU A 752 26.11 -22.36 4.12
N ASN A 753 26.10 -23.68 3.94
CA ASN A 753 26.77 -24.35 2.84
C ASN A 753 25.95 -24.26 1.53
N ARG A 754 25.72 -23.03 1.07
CA ARG A 754 24.98 -22.69 -0.16
C ARG A 754 25.94 -22.30 -1.30
N PRO A 755 25.49 -22.39 -2.57
CA PRO A 755 26.23 -21.85 -3.71
C PRO A 755 26.52 -20.36 -3.52
N ASP A 756 27.74 -19.94 -3.83
CA ASP A 756 28.18 -18.56 -3.55
C ASP A 756 27.38 -17.48 -4.31
N GLN A 757 26.73 -17.81 -5.44
CA GLN A 757 25.78 -16.94 -6.14
C GLN A 757 24.44 -16.78 -5.40
N GLU A 758 23.95 -17.83 -4.74
CA GLU A 758 22.73 -17.77 -3.91
C GLU A 758 22.95 -16.81 -2.73
N ILE A 759 24.10 -16.96 -2.07
CA ILE A 759 24.55 -16.10 -0.97
C ILE A 759 24.65 -14.63 -1.42
N ALA A 760 25.31 -14.37 -2.56
CA ALA A 760 25.44 -13.02 -3.11
C ALA A 760 24.07 -12.39 -3.43
N ASN A 761 23.15 -13.16 -4.04
CA ASN A 761 21.80 -12.71 -4.35
C ASN A 761 20.98 -12.38 -3.10
N VAL A 762 21.14 -13.13 -2.00
CA VAL A 762 20.48 -12.85 -0.71
C VAL A 762 21.05 -11.60 -0.04
N ILE A 763 22.38 -11.44 -0.03
CA ILE A 763 23.03 -10.23 0.51
C ILE A 763 22.58 -8.99 -0.27
N GLN A 764 22.53 -9.04 -1.60
CA GLN A 764 22.13 -7.89 -2.41
C GLN A 764 20.68 -7.48 -2.14
N LYS A 765 19.74 -8.45 -2.09
CA LYS A 765 18.33 -8.18 -1.72
C LYS A 765 18.21 -7.53 -0.34
N GLY A 766 19.04 -7.93 0.61
CA GLY A 766 19.11 -7.29 1.93
C GLY A 766 19.62 -5.84 1.87
N CYS A 767 20.66 -5.58 1.06
CA CYS A 767 21.15 -4.22 0.81
C CYS A 767 20.06 -3.34 0.18
N ASP A 768 19.41 -3.81 -0.88
CA ASP A 768 18.36 -3.09 -1.60
C ASP A 768 17.16 -2.81 -0.68
N ARG A 769 16.79 -3.77 0.18
CA ARG A 769 15.72 -3.63 1.18
C ARG A 769 16.07 -2.60 2.25
N LEU A 770 17.29 -2.61 2.82
CA LEU A 770 17.73 -1.56 3.74
C LEU A 770 17.73 -0.18 3.06
N LEU A 771 18.26 -0.09 1.84
CA LEU A 771 18.29 1.15 1.05
C LEU A 771 16.89 1.65 0.64
N SER A 772 15.86 0.80 0.67
CA SER A 772 14.45 1.19 0.51
C SER A 772 13.81 1.84 1.76
N MET A 773 14.50 1.77 2.91
CA MET A 773 14.11 2.41 4.17
C MET A 773 14.86 3.73 4.41
N GLN A 774 15.74 4.16 3.50
CA GLN A 774 16.51 5.39 3.67
C GLN A 774 15.65 6.61 3.33
N THR A 775 15.49 7.48 4.32
CA THR A 775 14.76 8.73 4.25
C THR A 775 15.53 9.78 3.43
N ALA A 776 14.84 10.87 3.04
CA ALA A 776 15.46 12.00 2.35
C ALA A 776 16.60 12.67 3.14
N SER A 777 16.63 12.51 4.48
CA SER A 777 17.70 13.03 5.35
C SER A 777 19.02 12.26 5.26
N GLY A 778 19.00 11.04 4.72
CA GLY A 778 20.13 10.10 4.73
C GLY A 778 20.05 9.03 5.83
N GLY A 779 19.32 9.26 6.93
CA GLY A 779 19.04 8.23 7.94
C GLY A 779 18.05 7.16 7.46
N LEU A 780 18.04 6.00 8.12
CA LEU A 780 17.11 4.89 7.88
C LEU A 780 15.89 4.99 8.81
N GLY A 781 14.69 4.85 8.24
CA GLY A 781 13.48 4.50 8.98
C GLY A 781 13.52 3.05 9.50
N TYR A 782 12.51 2.65 10.26
CA TYR A 782 12.40 1.30 10.80
C TYR A 782 11.60 0.38 9.86
N TRP A 783 10.61 0.93 9.16
CA TRP A 783 9.85 0.30 8.09
C TRP A 783 10.07 1.04 6.74
N PRO A 784 9.79 0.39 5.58
CA PRO A 784 9.89 1.06 4.29
C PRO A 784 8.82 2.14 4.14
N LYS A 785 9.20 3.29 3.56
CA LYS A 785 8.38 4.52 3.42
C LYS A 785 8.15 5.33 4.72
N ASP A 786 8.79 4.98 5.84
CA ASP A 786 8.89 5.90 6.98
C ASP A 786 9.47 7.24 6.51
N ALA A 787 8.84 8.36 6.89
CA ALA A 787 9.32 9.70 6.53
C ALA A 787 10.51 10.13 7.41
N GLU A 788 10.45 9.78 8.70
CA GLU A 788 11.46 10.11 9.70
C GLU A 788 12.41 8.93 9.97
N PRO A 789 13.73 9.16 10.04
CA PRO A 789 14.68 8.12 10.40
C PRO A 789 14.69 7.85 11.90
N THR A 790 15.14 6.66 12.30
CA THR A 790 15.51 6.38 13.70
C THR A 790 17.02 6.21 13.81
N LEU A 791 17.62 6.71 14.89
CA LEU A 791 19.07 6.63 15.09
C LEU A 791 19.51 5.16 15.28
N TRP A 792 18.72 4.38 16.02
CA TRP A 792 18.86 2.93 16.14
C TRP A 792 18.92 2.22 14.77
N ALA A 793 17.90 2.37 13.91
CA ALA A 793 17.87 1.67 12.61
C ALA A 793 18.98 2.16 11.67
N SER A 794 19.33 3.44 11.75
CA SER A 794 20.42 4.04 10.98
C SER A 794 21.78 3.42 11.36
N ALA A 795 22.08 3.29 12.65
CA ALA A 795 23.32 2.68 13.12
C ALA A 795 23.39 1.17 12.77
N HIS A 796 22.27 0.47 12.96
CA HIS A 796 22.15 -0.95 12.64
C HIS A 796 22.31 -1.22 11.14
N GLY A 797 21.59 -0.50 10.28
CA GLY A 797 21.72 -0.65 8.83
C GLY A 797 23.07 -0.18 8.27
N ALA A 798 23.71 0.83 8.88
CA ALA A 798 25.07 1.24 8.52
C ALA A 798 26.10 0.14 8.79
N LEU A 799 25.97 -0.59 9.91
CA LEU A 799 26.78 -1.78 10.21
C LEU A 799 26.62 -2.84 9.13
N GLY A 800 25.37 -3.16 8.75
CA GLY A 800 25.05 -4.13 7.70
C GLY A 800 25.60 -3.76 6.34
N LEU A 801 25.31 -2.54 5.86
CA LEU A 801 25.74 -2.05 4.56
C LEU A 801 27.27 -1.91 4.46
N THR A 802 27.94 -1.56 5.56
CA THR A 802 29.41 -1.54 5.64
C THR A 802 30.00 -2.95 5.46
N LEU A 803 29.47 -3.95 6.18
CA LEU A 803 29.90 -5.34 6.05
C LEU A 803 29.57 -5.91 4.67
N ALA A 804 28.41 -5.57 4.10
CA ALA A 804 28.02 -5.97 2.75
C ALA A 804 28.95 -5.38 1.68
N SER A 805 29.27 -4.09 1.75
CA SER A 805 30.24 -3.43 0.87
C SER A 805 31.63 -4.10 0.98
N ARG A 806 32.11 -4.35 2.21
CA ARG A 806 33.36 -5.10 2.46
C ARG A 806 33.35 -6.53 1.91
N SER A 807 32.17 -7.17 1.80
CA SER A 807 32.01 -8.52 1.23
C SER A 807 31.90 -8.54 -0.31
N GLY A 808 31.87 -7.38 -0.96
CA GLY A 808 31.76 -7.23 -2.41
C GLY A 808 30.34 -7.05 -2.96
N ALA A 809 29.34 -6.77 -2.10
CA ALA A 809 27.98 -6.45 -2.53
C ALA A 809 27.89 -5.03 -3.13
N GLN A 810 26.93 -4.81 -4.03
CA GLN A 810 26.72 -3.52 -4.68
C GLN A 810 25.94 -2.57 -3.77
N VAL A 811 26.65 -1.92 -2.85
CA VAL A 811 26.13 -0.82 -2.04
C VAL A 811 26.53 0.52 -2.69
N PRO A 812 25.59 1.37 -3.15
CA PRO A 812 25.94 2.64 -3.76
C PRO A 812 26.63 3.58 -2.77
N ALA A 813 27.81 4.07 -3.15
CA ALA A 813 28.70 4.81 -2.26
C ALA A 813 28.07 6.11 -1.72
N ASP A 814 27.32 6.86 -2.53
CA ASP A 814 26.65 8.10 -2.11
C ASP A 814 25.56 7.84 -1.04
N ARG A 815 24.90 6.67 -1.10
CA ARG A 815 23.85 6.29 -0.16
C ARG A 815 24.43 5.93 1.21
N LEU A 816 25.54 5.20 1.23
CA LEU A 816 26.29 4.90 2.45
C LEU A 816 27.02 6.13 3.01
N GLU A 817 27.49 7.04 2.14
CA GLU A 817 28.04 8.34 2.53
C GLU A 817 26.99 9.17 3.27
N LYS A 818 25.79 9.36 2.68
CA LYS A 818 24.67 10.08 3.33
C LYS A 818 24.27 9.45 4.67
N LEU A 819 24.23 8.13 4.77
CA LEU A 819 23.89 7.43 6.02
C LEU A 819 24.94 7.66 7.12
N THR A 820 26.22 7.53 6.79
CA THR A 820 27.31 7.78 7.76
C THR A 820 27.46 9.26 8.11
N GLN A 821 27.23 10.17 7.14
CA GLN A 821 27.15 11.61 7.39
C GLN A 821 25.99 11.98 8.32
N TRP A 822 24.82 11.34 8.15
CA TRP A 822 23.67 11.53 9.05
C TRP A 822 23.98 11.05 10.47
N LEU A 823 24.59 9.87 10.63
CA LEU A 823 25.03 9.35 11.94
C LEU A 823 26.03 10.29 12.65
N SER A 824 27.00 10.83 11.91
CA SER A 824 27.94 11.85 12.42
C SER A 824 27.21 13.11 12.92
N GLN A 825 26.19 13.57 12.18
CA GLN A 825 25.37 14.71 12.60
C GLN A 825 24.57 14.41 13.88
N SER A 826 24.04 13.19 14.04
CA SER A 826 23.30 12.77 15.25
C SER A 826 24.13 12.77 16.54
N LEU A 827 25.47 12.70 16.43
CA LEU A 827 26.37 12.73 17.59
C LEU A 827 26.62 14.16 18.13
N ARG A 828 26.31 15.22 17.38
CA ARG A 828 26.75 16.59 17.70
C ARG A 828 26.37 17.07 19.10
N ASP A 829 25.15 16.76 19.53
CA ASP A 829 24.61 17.22 20.81
C ASP A 829 24.80 16.22 21.97
N THR A 830 25.58 15.14 21.79
CA THR A 830 25.80 14.07 22.81
C THR A 830 26.10 14.65 24.20
N ALA A 831 26.92 15.71 24.26
CA ALA A 831 27.32 16.36 25.51
C ALA A 831 26.15 16.92 26.35
N SER A 832 25.01 17.25 25.72
CA SER A 832 23.80 17.74 26.41
C SER A 832 22.81 16.62 26.81
N VAL A 833 22.91 15.45 26.18
CA VAL A 833 21.97 14.33 26.35
C VAL A 833 22.14 13.71 27.72
N LYS A 834 21.02 13.37 28.37
CA LYS A 834 20.99 12.81 29.73
C LYS A 834 20.21 11.50 29.86
N ASN A 835 19.52 11.05 28.81
CA ASN A 835 18.69 9.86 28.87
C ASN A 835 19.47 8.63 28.38
N SER A 836 19.38 7.53 29.13
CA SER A 836 20.21 6.33 28.93
C SER A 836 20.00 5.67 27.56
N TRP A 837 18.75 5.55 27.10
CA TRP A 837 18.45 4.96 25.78
C TRP A 837 19.05 5.79 24.64
N GLU A 838 18.89 7.12 24.70
CA GLU A 838 19.34 8.08 23.70
C GLU A 838 20.88 8.18 23.63
N LEU A 839 21.56 7.93 24.76
CA LEU A 839 23.02 7.76 24.81
C LEU A 839 23.46 6.38 24.30
N THR A 840 22.64 5.34 24.46
CA THR A 840 22.94 3.98 23.96
C THR A 840 22.89 3.94 22.43
N GLU A 841 21.90 4.60 21.82
CA GLU A 841 21.84 4.75 20.36
C GLU A 841 23.02 5.55 19.80
N ARG A 842 23.51 6.56 20.52
CA ARG A 842 24.72 7.30 20.13
C ARG A 842 26.01 6.50 20.30
N ALA A 843 26.12 5.68 21.34
CA ALA A 843 27.21 4.71 21.46
C ALA A 843 27.18 3.68 20.31
N TYR A 844 25.98 3.28 19.86
CA TYR A 844 25.85 2.42 18.68
C TYR A 844 26.28 3.12 17.38
N ALA A 845 25.84 4.37 17.18
CA ALA A 845 26.23 5.19 16.04
C ALA A 845 27.76 5.39 15.98
N ALA A 846 28.40 5.65 17.13
CA ALA A 846 29.86 5.74 17.23
C ALA A 846 30.56 4.42 16.82
N TYR A 847 30.06 3.26 17.26
CA TYR A 847 30.59 1.97 16.80
C TYR A 847 30.35 1.71 15.32
N ALA A 848 29.16 2.02 14.78
CA ALA A 848 28.85 1.88 13.37
C ALA A 848 29.74 2.77 12.48
N LEU A 849 30.03 3.99 12.93
CA LEU A 849 30.98 4.91 12.31
C LEU A 849 32.43 4.40 12.38
N ALA A 850 32.87 3.88 13.53
CA ALA A 850 34.18 3.27 13.67
C ALA A 850 34.36 2.07 12.73
N LEU A 851 33.37 1.16 12.68
CA LEU A 851 33.35 0.04 11.74
C LEU A 851 33.34 0.50 10.29
N ALA A 852 32.69 1.62 9.95
CA ALA A 852 32.71 2.23 8.63
C ALA A 852 34.05 2.91 8.26
N GLY A 853 35.05 2.92 9.16
CA GLY A 853 36.32 3.62 8.96
C GLY A 853 36.24 5.14 9.15
N LYS A 854 35.16 5.62 9.77
CA LYS A 854 34.86 7.04 10.06
C LYS A 854 34.71 7.27 11.56
N ALA A 855 35.55 6.64 12.37
CA ALA A 855 35.54 6.80 13.82
C ALA A 855 35.62 8.28 14.23
N GLU A 856 34.87 8.67 15.27
CA GLU A 856 34.93 10.02 15.83
C GLU A 856 35.37 9.99 17.30
N PRO A 857 36.69 9.92 17.58
CA PRO A 857 37.22 9.82 18.94
C PRO A 857 36.77 10.93 19.90
N GLY A 858 36.43 12.12 19.38
CA GLY A 858 35.85 13.20 20.18
C GLY A 858 34.53 12.80 20.86
N TYR A 859 33.67 12.04 20.18
CA TYR A 859 32.44 11.53 20.79
C TYR A 859 32.68 10.28 21.64
N HIS A 860 33.75 9.50 21.38
CA HIS A 860 34.18 8.44 22.29
C HIS A 860 34.57 9.05 23.66
N GLU A 861 35.34 10.15 23.66
CA GLU A 861 35.67 10.90 24.88
C GLU A 861 34.44 11.52 25.55
N VAL A 862 33.50 12.11 24.82
CA VAL A 862 32.26 12.65 25.41
C VAL A 862 31.45 11.55 26.11
N LEU A 863 31.24 10.41 25.45
CA LEU A 863 30.56 9.26 26.03
C LEU A 863 31.32 8.69 27.23
N PHE A 864 32.65 8.62 27.17
CA PHE A 864 33.48 8.13 28.29
C PHE A 864 33.48 9.08 29.50
N ASN A 865 33.37 10.39 29.29
CA ASN A 865 33.18 11.35 30.37
C ASN A 865 31.76 11.26 30.96
N GLN A 866 30.76 10.88 30.16
CA GLN A 866 29.38 10.61 30.60
C GLN A 866 29.13 9.17 31.12
N ARG A 867 30.14 8.29 31.16
CA ARG A 867 30.02 6.83 31.39
C ARG A 867 29.17 6.40 32.59
N GLN A 868 29.08 7.24 33.62
CA GLN A 868 28.22 7.00 34.79
C GLN A 868 26.72 7.01 34.44
N SER A 869 26.30 7.81 33.46
CA SER A 869 24.94 7.86 32.91
C SER A 869 24.65 6.83 31.79
N LEU A 870 25.68 6.12 31.31
CA LEU A 870 25.53 5.11 30.24
C LEU A 870 24.94 3.78 30.77
N SER A 871 24.15 3.11 29.92
CA SER A 871 23.73 1.71 30.12
C SER A 871 24.92 0.74 30.01
N PRO A 872 24.79 -0.52 30.47
CA PRO A 872 25.81 -1.55 30.23
C PRO A 872 26.13 -1.73 28.75
N ASP A 873 25.10 -1.63 27.92
CA ASP A 873 25.13 -1.81 26.47
C ASP A 873 25.86 -0.66 25.80
N ALA A 874 25.56 0.59 26.19
CA ALA A 874 26.27 1.77 25.72
C ALA A 874 27.77 1.73 26.10
N LEU A 875 28.10 1.20 27.28
CA LEU A 875 29.49 1.02 27.71
C LEU A 875 30.21 -0.09 26.91
N ALA A 876 29.52 -1.17 26.57
CA ALA A 876 30.07 -2.24 25.73
C ALA A 876 30.25 -1.77 24.27
N LEU A 877 29.31 -1.00 23.73
CA LEU A 877 29.39 -0.36 22.41
C LEU A 877 30.50 0.70 22.35
N LEU A 878 30.67 1.52 23.40
CA LEU A 878 31.77 2.46 23.51
C LEU A 878 33.12 1.74 23.50
N ALA A 879 33.25 0.66 24.28
CA ALA A 879 34.46 -0.17 24.27
C ALA A 879 34.73 -0.80 22.89
N LEU A 880 33.68 -1.24 22.19
CA LEU A 880 33.78 -1.71 20.80
C LEU A 880 34.20 -0.60 19.83
N ALA A 881 33.64 0.59 19.92
CA ALA A 881 33.97 1.73 19.06
C ALA A 881 35.45 2.12 19.23
N VAL A 882 35.93 2.18 20.48
CA VAL A 882 37.34 2.43 20.81
C VAL A 882 38.24 1.31 20.31
N ALA A 883 37.85 0.04 20.47
CA ALA A 883 38.65 -1.11 20.03
C ALA A 883 38.68 -1.28 18.48
N GLU A 884 37.59 -0.93 17.78
CA GLU A 884 37.51 -0.93 16.32
C GLU A 884 38.30 0.23 15.70
N SER A 885 38.42 1.36 16.40
CA SER A 885 39.18 2.54 15.95
C SER A 885 40.64 2.57 16.42
N GLU A 886 41.18 1.45 16.94
CA GLU A 886 42.51 1.33 17.55
C GLU A 886 42.83 2.41 18.62
N GLY A 887 41.79 2.86 19.34
CA GLY A 887 41.87 3.89 20.38
C GLY A 887 42.43 3.41 21.73
N PRO A 888 42.40 4.26 22.77
CA PRO A 888 43.04 3.97 24.06
C PRO A 888 42.48 2.70 24.74
N ALA A 889 43.26 1.62 24.76
CA ALA A 889 42.83 0.31 25.27
C ALA A 889 42.31 0.35 26.73
N GLU A 890 42.89 1.18 27.59
CA GLU A 890 42.44 1.34 28.98
C GLU A 890 41.08 2.05 29.12
N MET A 891 40.71 2.90 28.15
CA MET A 891 39.34 3.48 28.07
C MET A 891 38.33 2.37 27.80
N ALA A 892 38.60 1.51 26.81
CA ALA A 892 37.74 0.38 26.47
C ALA A 892 37.62 -0.62 27.63
N LYS A 893 38.74 -1.00 28.28
CA LYS A 893 38.73 -1.86 29.48
C LYS A 893 37.94 -1.25 30.63
N THR A 894 38.09 0.05 30.89
CA THR A 894 37.34 0.74 31.95
C THR A 894 35.84 0.73 31.66
N ALA A 895 35.43 0.95 30.42
CA ALA A 895 34.02 0.86 30.03
C ALA A 895 33.47 -0.59 30.14
N ILE A 896 34.26 -1.62 29.78
CA ILE A 896 33.88 -3.03 29.97
C ILE A 896 33.73 -3.37 31.47
N ALA A 897 34.59 -2.83 32.33
CA ALA A 897 34.50 -2.99 33.78
C ALA A 897 33.23 -2.32 34.34
N GLU A 898 33.02 -1.02 34.10
CA GLU A 898 31.81 -0.31 34.56
C GLU A 898 30.50 -0.90 33.97
N SER A 899 30.57 -1.53 32.79
CA SER A 899 29.45 -2.26 32.19
C SER A 899 29.03 -3.45 33.06
N ARG A 900 29.99 -4.23 33.61
CA ARG A 900 29.72 -5.46 34.39
C ARG A 900 28.95 -5.19 35.69
N ASP A 901 29.13 -4.02 36.29
CA ASP A 901 28.55 -3.65 37.58
C ASP A 901 27.14 -3.03 37.47
N LYS A 902 26.63 -2.83 36.26
CA LYS A 902 25.33 -2.22 35.97
C LYS A 902 24.31 -3.25 35.43
N LYS A 903 23.03 -3.07 35.75
CA LYS A 903 21.93 -3.94 35.29
C LYS A 903 21.58 -3.64 33.82
N ALA A 904 21.50 -4.68 32.99
CA ALA A 904 21.17 -4.60 31.56
C ALA A 904 19.76 -4.08 31.29
N ASP A 905 19.59 -3.46 30.12
CA ASP A 905 18.31 -2.99 29.60
C ASP A 905 17.44 -4.14 29.06
N LEU A 906 16.13 -3.94 29.00
CA LEU A 906 15.17 -4.91 28.43
C LEU A 906 15.17 -4.92 26.90
N TRP A 907 15.43 -3.77 26.25
CA TRP A 907 15.45 -3.65 24.80
C TRP A 907 16.70 -4.27 24.18
N TRP A 908 17.86 -4.00 24.78
CA TRP A 908 19.15 -4.51 24.32
C TRP A 908 19.41 -5.96 24.76
N GLY A 909 18.94 -6.34 25.96
CA GLY A 909 19.08 -7.68 26.52
C GLY A 909 20.50 -8.01 26.96
N SER A 910 20.65 -8.60 28.15
CA SER A 910 21.96 -8.99 28.71
C SER A 910 22.75 -9.94 27.81
N GLN A 911 22.06 -10.66 26.92
CA GLN A 911 22.65 -11.47 25.86
C GLN A 911 23.54 -10.64 24.91
N SER A 912 23.05 -9.50 24.42
CA SER A 912 23.81 -8.68 23.48
C SER A 912 24.94 -7.93 24.19
N THR A 913 24.73 -7.50 25.45
CA THR A 913 25.78 -6.88 26.28
C THR A 913 27.01 -7.78 26.44
N GLU A 914 26.82 -9.05 26.83
CA GLU A 914 27.95 -9.97 27.05
C GLU A 914 28.63 -10.34 25.72
N ALA A 915 27.89 -10.41 24.60
CA ALA A 915 28.46 -10.59 23.26
C ALA A 915 29.34 -9.40 22.84
N MET A 916 28.88 -8.16 23.06
CA MET A 916 29.64 -6.94 22.76
C MET A 916 30.91 -6.85 23.61
N ARG A 917 30.83 -7.16 24.91
CA ARG A 917 32.00 -7.25 25.80
C ARG A 917 32.99 -8.31 25.33
N ALA A 918 32.51 -9.50 24.98
CA ALA A 918 33.36 -10.57 24.45
C ALA A 918 34.07 -10.11 23.17
N MET A 919 33.36 -9.54 22.20
CA MET A 919 33.96 -8.98 20.97
C MET A 919 35.01 -7.91 21.26
N ALA A 920 34.76 -6.98 22.19
CA ALA A 920 35.72 -5.95 22.56
C ALA A 920 37.00 -6.54 23.18
N LEU A 921 36.87 -7.47 24.12
CA LEU A 921 38.01 -8.17 24.72
C LEU A 921 38.78 -9.02 23.71
N LEU A 922 38.07 -9.69 22.79
CA LEU A 922 38.65 -10.43 21.67
C LEU A 922 39.42 -9.50 20.70
N LYS A 923 38.96 -8.26 20.46
CA LYS A 923 39.69 -7.26 19.65
C LYS A 923 40.95 -6.76 20.36
N LEU A 924 40.83 -6.47 21.66
CA LEU A 924 41.93 -6.06 22.54
C LEU A 924 42.94 -7.19 22.84
N LYS A 925 42.63 -8.45 22.46
CA LYS A 925 43.39 -9.67 22.77
C LYS A 925 43.57 -9.90 24.27
N ASP A 926 42.57 -9.50 25.06
CA ASP A 926 42.60 -9.60 26.52
C ASP A 926 42.23 -11.03 26.98
N PRO A 927 43.00 -11.66 27.90
CA PRO A 927 42.72 -13.02 28.38
C PRO A 927 41.34 -13.22 29.03
N SER A 928 40.68 -12.16 29.50
CA SER A 928 39.32 -12.24 30.08
C SER A 928 38.22 -12.53 29.05
N ALA A 929 38.55 -12.57 27.75
CA ALA A 929 37.61 -12.87 26.68
C ALA A 929 36.87 -14.23 26.81
N ASP A 930 37.52 -15.29 27.33
CA ASP A 930 36.83 -16.58 27.56
C ASP A 930 35.90 -16.55 28.79
N GLU A 931 36.14 -15.67 29.78
CA GLU A 931 35.16 -15.41 30.85
C GLU A 931 33.89 -14.74 30.27
N ALA A 932 34.08 -13.75 29.39
CA ALA A 932 32.99 -13.06 28.70
C ALA A 932 32.23 -14.00 27.74
N MET A 933 32.92 -14.86 27.00
CA MET A 933 32.28 -15.87 26.16
C MET A 933 31.53 -16.92 27.00
N GLY A 934 32.09 -17.33 28.15
CA GLY A 934 31.40 -18.20 29.11
C GLY A 934 30.09 -17.58 29.64
N ARG A 935 30.10 -16.27 29.92
CA ARG A 935 28.88 -15.51 30.28
C ARG A 935 27.86 -15.49 29.15
N LEU A 936 28.29 -15.20 27.92
CA LEU A 936 27.41 -15.24 26.75
C LEU A 936 26.76 -16.63 26.57
N MET A 937 27.54 -17.70 26.66
CA MET A 937 27.01 -19.07 26.52
C MET A 937 26.02 -19.44 27.63
N ASN A 938 26.20 -18.91 28.84
CA ASN A 938 25.26 -19.08 29.96
C ASN A 938 23.99 -18.23 29.82
N ALA A 939 24.02 -17.16 29.01
CA ALA A 939 22.86 -16.29 28.74
C ALA A 939 21.94 -16.81 27.59
N ARG A 940 22.32 -17.93 26.95
CA ARG A 940 21.56 -18.59 25.88
C ARG A 940 20.25 -19.18 26.41
N SER A 941 19.16 -19.01 25.66
CA SER A 941 17.83 -19.47 25.99
C SER A 941 17.71 -21.01 25.95
N PRO A 942 16.67 -21.60 26.59
CA PRO A 942 16.38 -23.02 26.50
C PRO A 942 16.11 -23.56 25.08
N ARG A 943 15.90 -22.68 24.08
CA ARG A 943 15.75 -23.04 22.65
C ARG A 943 17.08 -23.13 21.91
N GLY A 944 18.21 -22.85 22.57
CA GLY A 944 19.53 -22.82 21.95
C GLY A 944 19.88 -21.52 21.22
N ASP A 945 19.07 -20.47 21.37
CA ASP A 945 19.26 -19.14 20.78
C ASP A 945 19.40 -18.05 21.86
N TRP A 946 19.76 -16.83 21.49
CA TRP A 946 19.82 -15.68 22.40
C TRP A 946 18.53 -14.85 22.36
N SER A 947 17.38 -15.54 22.41
CA SER A 947 16.03 -14.97 22.60
C SER A 947 15.44 -14.13 21.47
N HIS A 948 16.22 -13.31 20.76
CA HIS A 948 15.77 -12.46 19.66
C HIS A 948 16.82 -12.28 18.56
N THR A 949 16.38 -11.77 17.41
CA THR A 949 17.17 -11.52 16.19
C THR A 949 18.43 -10.68 16.46
N PHE A 950 18.28 -9.53 17.12
CA PHE A 950 19.41 -8.65 17.43
C PHE A 950 20.48 -9.32 18.32
N ALA A 951 20.09 -9.97 19.41
CA ALA A 951 21.03 -10.66 20.29
C ALA A 951 21.65 -11.92 19.64
N ASN A 952 20.90 -12.64 18.79
CA ASN A 952 21.44 -13.71 17.94
C ASN A 952 22.56 -13.19 17.02
N SER A 953 22.33 -12.05 16.36
CA SER A 953 23.31 -11.39 15.49
C SER A 953 24.61 -11.05 16.22
N TRP A 954 24.52 -10.45 17.41
CA TRP A 954 25.71 -10.15 18.22
C TRP A 954 26.42 -11.40 18.75
N ALA A 955 25.68 -12.42 19.19
CA ALA A 955 26.28 -13.67 19.64
C ALA A 955 27.05 -14.39 18.51
N LEU A 956 26.51 -14.37 17.29
CA LEU A 956 27.20 -14.92 16.12
C LEU A 956 28.43 -14.10 15.72
N LEU A 957 28.39 -12.77 15.81
CA LEU A 957 29.58 -11.93 15.59
C LEU A 957 30.70 -12.31 16.58
N ALA A 958 30.38 -12.44 17.87
CA ALA A 958 31.32 -12.85 18.91
C ALA A 958 31.92 -14.26 18.66
N LEU A 959 31.07 -15.26 18.42
CA LEU A 959 31.48 -16.63 18.11
C LEU A 959 32.31 -16.72 16.82
N SER A 960 32.01 -15.89 15.81
CA SER A 960 32.79 -15.83 14.56
C SER A 960 34.20 -15.28 14.78
N GLN A 961 34.37 -14.37 15.74
CA GLN A 961 35.68 -13.78 16.05
C GLN A 961 36.53 -14.75 16.88
N GLU A 962 35.94 -15.42 17.86
CA GLU A 962 36.60 -16.50 18.61
C GLU A 962 37.04 -17.65 17.70
N ALA A 963 36.16 -18.12 16.80
CA ALA A 963 36.45 -19.23 15.89
C ALA A 963 37.64 -18.94 14.95
N ARG A 964 37.88 -17.68 14.59
CA ARG A 964 39.03 -17.26 13.78
C ARG A 964 40.34 -17.10 14.57
N MET A 965 40.25 -16.84 15.88
CA MET A 965 41.43 -16.74 16.75
C MET A 965 41.81 -18.07 17.41
N THR A 966 40.93 -19.08 17.33
CA THR A 966 41.21 -20.44 17.80
C THR A 966 42.25 -21.12 16.88
N PRO A 967 43.43 -21.52 17.40
CA PRO A 967 44.45 -22.17 16.58
C PRO A 967 43.99 -23.54 16.05
N ALA A 968 44.35 -23.86 14.80
CA ALA A 968 44.09 -25.18 14.23
C ALA A 968 44.86 -26.29 14.97
N LEU A 969 44.22 -27.44 15.16
CA LEU A 969 44.82 -28.63 15.75
C LEU A 969 45.76 -29.31 14.75
N LYS A 970 46.83 -29.94 15.26
CA LYS A 970 47.82 -30.65 14.42
C LYS A 970 47.29 -31.96 13.82
N GLU A 971 46.29 -32.55 14.46
CA GLU A 971 45.70 -33.85 14.11
C GLU A 971 44.17 -33.73 14.13
N GLY A 972 43.49 -34.67 13.46
CA GLY A 972 42.03 -34.75 13.47
C GLY A 972 41.49 -35.31 14.79
N GLN A 973 40.19 -35.11 15.00
CA GLN A 973 39.45 -35.62 16.17
C GLN A 973 38.44 -36.69 15.76
N THR A 974 38.14 -37.63 16.66
CA THR A 974 37.31 -38.80 16.40
C THR A 974 36.27 -39.04 17.49
N CYS A 975 35.05 -39.41 17.09
CA CYS A 975 33.95 -39.76 17.97
C CYS A 975 33.15 -40.92 17.39
N THR A 976 32.78 -41.89 18.24
CA THR A 976 31.84 -42.96 17.87
C THR A 976 30.46 -42.62 18.41
N LEU A 977 29.47 -42.45 17.53
CA LEU A 977 28.06 -42.36 17.89
C LEU A 977 27.44 -43.77 17.84
N SER A 978 26.56 -44.10 18.78
CA SER A 978 25.88 -45.41 18.81
C SER A 978 24.42 -45.27 19.24
N LEU A 979 23.48 -45.58 18.34
CA LEU A 979 22.04 -45.60 18.62
C LEU A 979 21.56 -47.06 18.69
N ASN A 980 21.02 -47.48 19.84
CA ASN A 980 20.46 -48.82 20.06
C ASN A 980 21.39 -49.95 19.53
N GLY A 981 22.69 -49.82 19.80
CA GLY A 981 23.75 -50.77 19.40
C GLY A 981 24.37 -50.55 18.01
N LYS A 982 23.70 -49.83 17.09
CA LYS A 982 24.26 -49.50 15.77
C LYS A 982 25.24 -48.33 15.91
N SER A 983 26.52 -48.59 15.63
CA SER A 983 27.62 -47.64 15.86
C SER A 983 28.20 -47.09 14.55
N GLN A 984 28.54 -45.80 14.54
CA GLN A 984 29.15 -45.08 13.42
C GLN A 984 30.30 -44.20 13.92
N GLU A 985 31.45 -44.26 13.24
CA GLU A 985 32.61 -43.42 13.55
C GLU A 985 32.63 -42.13 12.73
N ILE A 986 32.98 -41.03 13.40
CA ILE A 986 33.00 -39.66 12.90
C ILE A 986 34.38 -39.08 13.12
N THR A 987 35.09 -38.82 12.02
CA THR A 987 36.37 -38.09 12.01
C THR A 987 36.16 -36.66 11.53
N LEU A 988 36.81 -35.71 12.20
CA LEU A 988 36.89 -34.29 11.83
C LEU A 988 38.36 -33.89 11.59
N PRO A 989 38.65 -32.95 10.67
CA PRO A 989 40.00 -32.43 10.46
C PRO A 989 40.49 -31.59 11.66
N GLY A 990 41.76 -31.18 11.62
CA GLY A 990 42.32 -30.27 12.64
C GLY A 990 41.88 -28.81 12.50
N THR A 991 41.28 -28.42 11.37
CA THR A 991 40.70 -27.09 11.11
C THR A 991 39.23 -27.04 11.50
N PRO A 992 38.67 -25.85 11.84
CA PRO A 992 37.25 -25.68 12.17
C PRO A 992 36.30 -26.30 11.14
N ALA A 993 35.58 -27.35 11.55
CA ALA A 993 34.67 -28.12 10.70
C ALA A 993 33.59 -28.83 11.53
N SER A 994 32.52 -29.25 10.85
CA SER A 994 31.43 -30.04 11.41
C SER A 994 31.11 -31.28 10.56
N LYS A 995 30.43 -32.26 11.16
CA LYS A 995 29.86 -33.41 10.45
C LYS A 995 28.53 -33.81 11.08
N THR A 996 27.49 -33.85 10.25
CA THR A 996 26.11 -34.20 10.64
C THR A 996 25.83 -35.68 10.38
N VAL A 997 25.05 -36.29 11.26
CA VAL A 997 24.59 -37.67 11.20
C VAL A 997 23.13 -37.71 11.63
N THR A 998 22.24 -38.20 10.76
CA THR A 998 20.84 -38.47 11.11
C THR A 998 20.67 -39.96 11.36
N LEU A 999 20.11 -40.31 12.52
CA LEU A 999 19.84 -41.68 12.94
C LEU A 999 18.35 -41.81 13.26
N SER A 1000 17.66 -42.71 12.58
CA SER A 1000 16.23 -42.96 12.79
C SER A 1000 16.00 -44.14 13.74
N TRP A 1001 14.95 -44.05 14.55
CA TRP A 1001 14.39 -45.20 15.28
C TRP A 1001 12.97 -45.51 14.80
N GLN A 1002 12.41 -46.58 15.33
CA GLN A 1002 11.01 -46.97 15.14
C GLN A 1002 10.40 -47.21 16.53
N ALA A 1003 9.08 -47.07 16.64
CA ALA A 1003 8.36 -47.28 17.88
C ALA A 1003 8.69 -48.66 18.51
N GLY A 1004 9.06 -48.65 19.78
CA GLY A 1004 9.51 -49.85 20.51
C GLY A 1004 9.12 -49.82 21.98
N ALA A 1005 9.42 -50.91 22.70
CA ALA A 1005 9.08 -51.05 24.12
C ALA A 1005 10.04 -50.30 25.08
N GLU A 1006 11.18 -49.84 24.58
CA GLU A 1006 12.18 -49.04 25.31
C GLU A 1006 12.50 -47.77 24.51
N LEU A 1007 12.78 -46.67 25.21
CA LEU A 1007 13.13 -45.40 24.57
C LEU A 1007 14.53 -45.48 23.92
N PRO A 1008 14.76 -44.81 22.77
CA PRO A 1008 16.07 -44.78 22.10
C PRO A 1008 17.18 -44.18 22.97
N VAL A 1009 18.35 -44.83 22.96
CA VAL A 1009 19.55 -44.39 23.70
C VAL A 1009 20.69 -44.14 22.71
N LEU A 1010 21.22 -42.92 22.71
CA LEU A 1010 22.27 -42.46 21.81
C LEU A 1010 23.55 -42.14 22.59
N THR A 1011 24.57 -42.98 22.46
CA THR A 1011 25.85 -42.83 23.17
C THR A 1011 26.92 -42.22 22.28
N ALA A 1012 27.61 -41.18 22.75
CA ALA A 1012 28.79 -40.59 22.11
C ALA A 1012 30.07 -40.90 22.90
N LYS A 1013 31.02 -41.61 22.28
CA LYS A 1013 32.33 -41.98 22.86
C LYS A 1013 33.46 -41.23 22.16
N MET A 1014 34.41 -40.69 22.93
CA MET A 1014 35.58 -39.98 22.40
C MET A 1014 36.88 -40.37 23.13
N PRO A 1015 38.05 -40.30 22.46
CA PRO A 1015 39.34 -40.44 23.12
C PRO A 1015 39.63 -39.35 24.15
N THR A 1016 40.44 -39.70 25.15
CA THR A 1016 41.00 -38.74 26.12
C THR A 1016 41.90 -37.72 25.43
N GLY A 1017 41.85 -36.46 25.84
CA GLY A 1017 42.58 -35.34 25.23
C GLY A 1017 41.83 -34.60 24.13
N GLN A 1018 40.66 -35.09 23.71
CA GLN A 1018 39.82 -34.44 22.69
C GLN A 1018 38.62 -33.70 23.31
N ARG A 1019 38.19 -32.64 22.62
CA ARG A 1019 36.98 -31.85 22.92
C ARG A 1019 36.20 -31.61 21.62
N LEU A 1020 34.91 -31.92 21.62
CA LEU A 1020 33.97 -31.63 20.54
C LEU A 1020 32.71 -30.95 21.09
N PHE A 1021 32.03 -30.22 20.23
CA PHE A 1021 30.72 -29.63 20.48
C PHE A 1021 29.69 -30.42 19.68
N ALA A 1022 28.54 -30.72 20.29
CA ALA A 1022 27.44 -31.44 19.67
C ALA A 1022 26.18 -30.56 19.66
N LYS A 1023 25.56 -30.40 18.49
CA LYS A 1023 24.12 -30.08 18.37
C LYS A 1023 23.38 -31.42 18.25
N VAL A 1024 22.38 -31.63 19.09
CA VAL A 1024 21.50 -32.81 19.07
C VAL A 1024 20.09 -32.30 18.85
N GLU A 1025 19.52 -32.60 17.69
CA GLU A 1025 18.16 -32.21 17.31
C GLU A 1025 17.27 -33.44 17.25
N THR A 1026 16.22 -33.46 18.07
CA THR A 1026 15.15 -34.46 18.04
C THR A 1026 13.86 -33.79 17.59
N ALA A 1027 13.24 -34.33 16.53
CA ALA A 1027 12.03 -33.75 15.96
C ALA A 1027 10.94 -34.80 15.77
N ARG A 1028 9.72 -34.49 16.25
CA ARG A 1028 8.49 -35.20 15.89
C ARG A 1028 7.54 -34.23 15.19
N ARG A 1029 6.77 -34.73 14.21
CA ARG A 1029 5.60 -34.01 13.71
C ARG A 1029 4.51 -34.07 14.79
N ALA A 1030 3.79 -32.97 14.99
CA ALA A 1030 2.60 -32.99 15.86
C ALA A 1030 1.53 -33.94 15.26
N PRO A 1031 0.71 -34.63 16.07
CA PRO A 1031 -0.46 -35.34 15.56
C PRO A 1031 -1.40 -34.38 14.82
N ALA A 1032 -1.72 -34.68 13.56
CA ALA A 1032 -2.57 -33.82 12.74
C ALA A 1032 -4.00 -33.76 13.29
N GLY A 1033 -4.41 -32.58 13.78
CA GLY A 1033 -5.71 -32.37 14.42
C GLY A 1033 -5.80 -31.01 15.11
N GLU A 1034 -6.98 -30.69 15.62
CA GLU A 1034 -7.30 -29.39 16.23
C GLU A 1034 -6.53 -29.19 17.55
N GLN A 1035 -5.82 -28.07 17.67
CA GLN A 1035 -5.06 -27.69 18.85
C GLN A 1035 -5.84 -26.66 19.70
N PRO A 1036 -5.83 -26.77 21.04
CA PRO A 1036 -6.46 -25.78 21.92
C PRO A 1036 -5.70 -24.44 21.90
N ALA A 1037 -6.42 -23.36 22.19
CA ALA A 1037 -5.82 -22.04 22.40
C ALA A 1037 -4.77 -22.06 23.52
N ARG A 1038 -3.72 -21.25 23.37
CA ARG A 1038 -2.64 -21.11 24.37
C ARG A 1038 -2.42 -19.64 24.71
N SER A 1039 -2.17 -19.36 25.98
CA SER A 1039 -1.87 -18.00 26.45
C SER A 1039 -0.60 -18.02 27.30
N SER A 1040 0.31 -17.09 27.02
CA SER A 1040 1.51 -16.80 27.78
C SER A 1040 1.72 -15.29 27.79
N GLY A 1041 0.85 -14.57 28.48
CA GLY A 1041 0.89 -13.09 28.56
C GLY A 1041 0.05 -12.34 27.52
N PHE A 1042 -0.53 -13.01 26.52
CA PHE A 1042 -1.57 -12.45 25.64
C PHE A 1042 -2.68 -13.47 25.37
N GLY A 1043 -3.88 -13.00 25.04
CA GLY A 1043 -4.97 -13.81 24.49
C GLY A 1043 -5.32 -13.39 23.07
N ILE A 1044 -5.68 -14.37 22.21
CA ILE A 1044 -6.20 -14.11 20.87
C ILE A 1044 -7.28 -15.14 20.51
N THR A 1045 -8.36 -14.68 19.90
CA THR A 1045 -9.43 -15.52 19.33
C THR A 1045 -9.83 -15.00 17.96
N ARG A 1046 -10.16 -15.91 17.03
CA ARG A 1046 -10.54 -15.61 15.65
C ARG A 1046 -11.99 -15.99 15.41
N SER A 1047 -12.69 -15.21 14.60
CA SER A 1047 -14.09 -15.43 14.23
C SER A 1047 -14.37 -14.87 12.83
N TRP A 1048 -15.42 -15.37 12.19
CA TRP A 1048 -15.81 -15.01 10.83
C TRP A 1048 -17.27 -14.59 10.81
N ARG A 1049 -17.60 -13.53 10.06
CA ARG A 1049 -18.98 -13.16 9.70
C ARG A 1049 -19.08 -12.96 8.19
N LYS A 1050 -20.16 -13.42 7.56
CA LYS A 1050 -20.43 -13.15 6.14
C LYS A 1050 -20.79 -11.68 5.95
N VAL A 1051 -20.30 -11.10 4.86
CA VAL A 1051 -20.62 -9.73 4.43
C VAL A 1051 -21.66 -9.83 3.32
N ALA A 1052 -22.84 -9.26 3.56
CA ALA A 1052 -23.88 -9.13 2.55
C ALA A 1052 -23.54 -7.97 1.57
N PRO A 1053 -24.17 -7.89 0.38
CA PRO A 1053 -23.89 -6.83 -0.60
C PRO A 1053 -24.10 -5.41 -0.07
N ASP A 1054 -25.01 -5.24 0.90
CA ASP A 1054 -25.27 -3.98 1.61
C ASP A 1054 -24.27 -3.64 2.73
N GLY A 1055 -23.22 -4.44 2.88
CA GLY A 1055 -22.19 -4.30 3.90
C GLY A 1055 -22.61 -4.80 5.28
N THR A 1056 -23.81 -5.36 5.47
CA THR A 1056 -24.24 -5.92 6.76
C THR A 1056 -23.51 -7.25 7.07
N LEU A 1057 -23.35 -7.53 8.36
CA LEU A 1057 -22.64 -8.70 8.86
C LEU A 1057 -23.62 -9.76 9.39
N SER A 1058 -23.48 -10.99 8.93
CA SER A 1058 -24.29 -12.14 9.36
C SER A 1058 -23.43 -13.32 9.83
N GLU A 1059 -24.01 -14.23 10.60
CA GLU A 1059 -23.35 -15.47 11.00
C GLU A 1059 -22.93 -16.30 9.76
N PRO A 1060 -21.75 -16.96 9.77
CA PRO A 1060 -21.15 -17.48 8.55
C PRO A 1060 -21.90 -18.68 7.96
N GLY A 1061 -22.52 -19.53 8.79
CA GLY A 1061 -23.20 -20.74 8.34
C GLY A 1061 -22.30 -21.65 7.48
N ALA A 1062 -22.87 -22.21 6.41
CA ALA A 1062 -22.08 -22.88 5.37
C ALA A 1062 -21.44 -21.82 4.45
N LEU A 1063 -20.11 -21.81 4.37
CA LEU A 1063 -19.31 -20.89 3.56
C LEU A 1063 -19.12 -21.45 2.15
N ARG A 1064 -19.38 -20.62 1.12
CA ARG A 1064 -19.36 -20.99 -0.29
C ARG A 1064 -18.37 -20.17 -1.08
N THR A 1065 -17.80 -20.76 -2.14
CA THR A 1065 -16.91 -20.03 -3.05
C THR A 1065 -17.60 -18.79 -3.62
N GLY A 1066 -16.91 -17.64 -3.61
CA GLY A 1066 -17.44 -16.33 -3.93
C GLY A 1066 -18.05 -15.56 -2.75
N ASP A 1067 -18.23 -16.16 -1.56
CA ASP A 1067 -18.65 -15.45 -0.35
C ASP A 1067 -17.56 -14.50 0.16
N LEU A 1068 -17.96 -13.27 0.53
CA LEU A 1068 -17.13 -12.29 1.21
C LEU A 1068 -17.31 -12.43 2.73
N VAL A 1069 -16.20 -12.36 3.47
CA VAL A 1069 -16.14 -12.69 4.90
C VAL A 1069 -15.31 -11.65 5.64
N GLN A 1070 -15.85 -11.07 6.71
CA GLN A 1070 -15.04 -10.33 7.69
C GLN A 1070 -14.40 -11.34 8.65
N VAL A 1071 -13.06 -11.40 8.64
CA VAL A 1071 -12.29 -12.04 9.71
C VAL A 1071 -12.14 -11.03 10.85
N THR A 1072 -12.37 -11.48 12.09
CA THR A 1072 -12.31 -10.67 13.31
C THR A 1072 -11.41 -11.37 14.33
N LEU A 1073 -10.26 -10.77 14.64
CA LEU A 1073 -9.34 -11.19 15.69
C LEU A 1073 -9.60 -10.36 16.94
N LYS A 1074 -10.01 -10.99 18.04
CA LYS A 1074 -10.19 -10.34 19.35
C LYS A 1074 -8.98 -10.62 20.22
N LEU A 1075 -8.35 -9.56 20.69
CA LEU A 1075 -7.10 -9.56 21.45
C LEU A 1075 -7.41 -9.28 22.93
N ASP A 1076 -6.69 -9.95 23.84
CA ASP A 1076 -6.68 -9.64 25.28
C ASP A 1076 -5.23 -9.33 25.69
N ILE A 1077 -4.98 -8.07 26.06
CA ILE A 1077 -3.65 -7.49 26.28
C ILE A 1077 -3.60 -7.02 27.75
N PRO A 1078 -3.00 -7.82 28.66
CA PRO A 1078 -3.01 -7.51 30.10
C PRO A 1078 -1.97 -6.45 30.50
N GLU A 1079 -0.93 -6.27 29.70
CA GLU A 1079 0.20 -5.37 29.92
C GLU A 1079 0.74 -4.86 28.58
N GLY A 1080 1.25 -3.63 28.56
CA GLY A 1080 1.88 -3.00 27.39
C GLY A 1080 3.18 -3.65 26.94
N GLY A 1081 3.78 -3.07 25.90
CA GLY A 1081 5.03 -3.52 25.31
C GLY A 1081 5.39 -2.76 24.03
N GLU A 1082 6.41 -3.26 23.35
CA GLU A 1082 7.01 -2.66 22.16
C GLU A 1082 7.24 -3.74 21.10
N TYR A 1083 7.05 -3.38 19.83
CA TYR A 1083 7.18 -4.25 18.66
C TYR A 1083 6.41 -5.58 18.82
N LEU A 1084 5.09 -5.46 18.84
CA LEU A 1084 4.16 -6.59 18.82
C LEU A 1084 3.80 -6.95 17.38
N SER A 1085 3.81 -8.24 17.08
CA SER A 1085 3.35 -8.83 15.81
C SER A 1085 2.13 -9.70 16.03
N ILE A 1086 1.13 -9.55 15.17
CA ILE A 1086 -0.01 -10.47 15.01
C ILE A 1086 0.16 -11.14 13.65
N ASP A 1087 0.16 -12.47 13.63
CA ASP A 1087 0.22 -13.30 12.42
C ASP A 1087 -1.05 -14.15 12.37
N ASP A 1088 -1.89 -13.94 11.36
CA ASP A 1088 -3.10 -14.72 11.13
C ASP A 1088 -3.01 -15.50 9.80
N PRO A 1089 -2.56 -16.78 9.85
CA PRO A 1089 -2.53 -17.64 8.68
C PRO A 1089 -3.95 -17.95 8.19
N LEU A 1090 -4.14 -17.78 6.88
CA LEU A 1090 -5.41 -18.02 6.21
C LEU A 1090 -5.73 -19.53 6.12
N PRO A 1091 -7.01 -19.90 6.00
CA PRO A 1091 -7.40 -21.17 5.38
C PRO A 1091 -6.91 -21.22 3.92
N ALA A 1092 -6.47 -22.37 3.41
CA ALA A 1092 -6.05 -22.51 2.00
C ALA A 1092 -7.20 -22.29 0.98
N THR A 1093 -8.46 -22.33 1.42
CA THR A 1093 -9.65 -22.01 0.62
C THR A 1093 -10.02 -20.51 0.64
N PHE A 1094 -9.25 -19.66 1.32
CA PHE A 1094 -9.48 -18.23 1.48
C PHE A 1094 -8.38 -17.39 0.81
N GLU A 1095 -8.72 -16.16 0.43
CA GLU A 1095 -7.78 -15.11 0.04
C GLU A 1095 -8.13 -13.79 0.74
N ALA A 1096 -7.13 -13.06 1.24
CA ALA A 1096 -7.34 -11.73 1.83
C ALA A 1096 -7.68 -10.69 0.74
N VAL A 1097 -8.72 -9.88 0.97
CA VAL A 1097 -9.11 -8.78 0.08
C VAL A 1097 -8.22 -7.59 0.36
N ASN A 1098 -7.28 -7.32 -0.55
CA ASN A 1098 -6.30 -6.25 -0.40
C ASN A 1098 -6.91 -4.88 -0.77
N PRO A 1099 -7.07 -3.94 0.18
CA PRO A 1099 -7.72 -2.65 -0.07
C PRO A 1099 -6.91 -1.71 -0.98
N ASN A 1100 -5.67 -2.07 -1.33
CA ASN A 1100 -4.86 -1.32 -2.28
C ASN A 1100 -5.22 -1.63 -3.76
N PHE A 1101 -6.04 -2.65 -4.03
CA PHE A 1101 -6.45 -3.03 -5.39
C PHE A 1101 -7.92 -2.72 -5.62
N THR A 1102 -8.21 -1.82 -6.56
CA THR A 1102 -9.57 -1.35 -6.82
C THR A 1102 -10.48 -2.46 -7.32
N SER A 1103 -9.96 -3.41 -8.11
CA SER A 1103 -10.72 -4.56 -8.62
C SER A 1103 -11.11 -5.59 -7.54
N MET A 1104 -10.55 -5.53 -6.33
CA MET A 1104 -10.88 -6.45 -5.23
C MET A 1104 -11.86 -5.85 -4.21
N VAL A 1105 -11.97 -4.51 -4.12
CA VAL A 1105 -12.77 -3.82 -3.12
C VAL A 1105 -14.25 -3.82 -3.53
N SER A 1106 -15.05 -4.58 -2.79
CA SER A 1106 -16.50 -4.70 -3.02
C SER A 1106 -17.27 -4.07 -1.87
N GLY A 1107 -17.85 -2.88 -2.13
CA GLY A 1107 -18.71 -2.16 -1.20
C GLY A 1107 -17.98 -1.58 0.03
N THR A 1108 -18.78 -1.06 0.97
CA THR A 1108 -18.31 -0.59 2.28
C THR A 1108 -18.94 -1.47 3.36
N VAL A 1109 -18.11 -2.17 4.15
CA VAL A 1109 -18.60 -2.93 5.30
C VAL A 1109 -19.19 -1.95 6.33
N ALA A 1110 -20.40 -2.23 6.82
CA ALA A 1110 -20.97 -1.46 7.92
C ALA A 1110 -20.04 -1.56 9.14
N ARG A 1111 -19.75 -0.43 9.81
CA ARG A 1111 -18.86 -0.42 10.98
C ARG A 1111 -19.36 -1.42 12.02
N SER A 1112 -18.54 -2.44 12.28
CA SER A 1112 -18.85 -3.51 13.23
C SER A 1112 -19.22 -2.97 14.61
N ASP A 1113 -20.06 -3.71 15.33
CA ASP A 1113 -20.53 -3.45 16.69
C ASP A 1113 -19.50 -2.71 17.56
N ALA A 1114 -19.90 -1.57 18.14
CA ALA A 1114 -19.04 -0.65 18.89
C ALA A 1114 -18.60 -1.16 20.28
N ALA A 1115 -18.46 -2.48 20.44
CA ALA A 1115 -18.22 -3.17 21.71
C ALA A 1115 -16.74 -3.26 22.10
N LEU A 1116 -15.81 -3.12 21.15
CA LEU A 1116 -14.36 -3.12 21.39
C LEU A 1116 -13.66 -2.04 20.54
N PRO A 1117 -12.61 -1.37 21.06
CA PRO A 1117 -11.77 -0.49 20.26
C PRO A 1117 -11.02 -1.29 19.18
N THR A 1118 -10.93 -0.72 17.98
CA THR A 1118 -10.08 -1.26 16.91
C THR A 1118 -8.61 -1.11 17.30
N TRP A 1119 -7.84 -2.19 17.15
CA TRP A 1119 -6.39 -2.15 17.29
C TRP A 1119 -5.78 -1.33 16.13
N PHE A 1120 -4.88 -0.40 16.47
CA PHE A 1120 -4.13 0.37 15.48
C PHE A 1120 -2.87 -0.40 15.05
N SER A 1121 -2.56 -0.40 13.75
CA SER A 1121 -1.38 -1.06 13.18
C SER A 1121 -0.47 -0.01 12.57
N ASP A 1122 0.80 0.07 13.00
CA ASP A 1122 1.80 0.96 12.40
C ASP A 1122 2.22 0.46 11.01
N TYR A 1123 2.21 -0.86 10.82
CA TYR A 1123 2.46 -1.50 9.53
C TYR A 1123 1.57 -2.75 9.38
N THR A 1124 1.20 -3.09 8.15
CA THR A 1124 0.34 -4.24 7.83
C THR A 1124 0.82 -4.86 6.52
N GLU A 1125 0.95 -6.18 6.49
CA GLU A 1125 1.22 -6.93 5.25
C GLU A 1125 0.07 -7.91 4.98
N MET A 1126 -0.44 -7.92 3.75
CA MET A 1126 -1.33 -8.98 3.26
C MET A 1126 -0.53 -9.85 2.30
N ARG A 1127 -0.31 -11.10 2.69
CA ARG A 1127 0.35 -12.13 1.88
C ARG A 1127 -0.67 -13.18 1.47
N ARG A 1128 -0.34 -13.99 0.48
CA ARG A 1128 -1.19 -15.06 -0.07
C ARG A 1128 -1.62 -16.12 0.95
N ASP A 1129 -0.87 -16.27 2.05
CA ASP A 1129 -1.04 -17.30 3.08
C ASP A 1129 -1.39 -16.76 4.47
N ARG A 1130 -1.29 -15.44 4.70
CA ARG A 1130 -1.49 -14.82 6.03
C ARG A 1130 -1.73 -13.32 5.94
N VAL A 1131 -2.31 -12.74 6.99
CA VAL A 1131 -2.31 -11.30 7.22
C VAL A 1131 -1.49 -10.98 8.48
N LEU A 1132 -0.58 -10.01 8.36
CA LEU A 1132 0.33 -9.57 9.42
C LEU A 1132 0.00 -8.16 9.86
N PHE A 1133 -0.05 -7.92 11.17
CA PHE A 1133 -0.25 -6.59 11.77
C PHE A 1133 0.87 -6.32 12.79
N PHE A 1134 1.42 -5.11 12.78
CA PHE A 1134 2.55 -4.71 13.62
C PHE A 1134 2.25 -3.44 14.41
N ARG A 1135 2.66 -3.42 15.68
CA ARG A 1135 2.58 -2.24 16.56
C ARG A 1135 3.95 -1.96 17.17
N ASN A 1136 4.53 -0.79 16.88
CA ASN A 1136 5.84 -0.39 17.39
C ASN A 1136 5.79 -0.12 18.91
N TYR A 1137 4.73 0.53 19.42
CA TYR A 1137 4.59 0.86 20.84
C TYR A 1137 3.13 0.79 21.32
N PHE A 1138 2.88 0.20 22.49
CA PHE A 1138 1.56 0.24 23.15
C PHE A 1138 1.69 0.20 24.67
N SER A 1139 1.14 1.22 25.34
CA SER A 1139 1.11 1.35 26.81
C SER A 1139 -0.20 0.89 27.44
N GLU A 1140 -1.28 0.86 26.66
CA GLU A 1140 -2.62 0.57 27.15
C GLU A 1140 -2.89 -0.94 27.22
N LYS A 1141 -3.31 -1.39 28.41
CA LYS A 1141 -3.89 -2.73 28.60
C LYS A 1141 -5.38 -2.69 28.28
N GLY A 1142 -5.91 -3.74 27.67
CA GLY A 1142 -7.32 -3.81 27.30
C GLY A 1142 -7.66 -4.96 26.37
N ARG A 1143 -8.90 -4.94 25.89
CA ARG A 1143 -9.37 -5.81 24.81
C ARG A 1143 -9.56 -4.99 23.56
N TYR A 1144 -9.05 -5.51 22.46
CA TYR A 1144 -9.05 -4.83 21.15
C TYR A 1144 -9.53 -5.80 20.07
N GLN A 1145 -9.88 -5.27 18.90
CA GLN A 1145 -10.19 -6.09 17.73
C GLN A 1145 -9.43 -5.63 16.48
N VAL A 1146 -8.96 -6.58 15.68
CA VAL A 1146 -8.49 -6.37 14.30
C VAL A 1146 -9.53 -6.98 13.36
N ASN A 1147 -9.95 -6.22 12.36
CA ASN A 1147 -10.89 -6.67 11.34
C ASN A 1147 -10.21 -6.59 9.96
N TYR A 1148 -10.37 -7.61 9.13
CA TYR A 1148 -10.00 -7.56 7.72
C TYR A 1148 -10.98 -8.40 6.88
N LEU A 1149 -10.96 -8.20 5.56
CA LEU A 1149 -11.80 -8.94 4.63
C LEU A 1149 -11.03 -10.09 3.98
N ALA A 1150 -11.70 -11.23 3.84
CA ALA A 1150 -11.25 -12.36 3.04
C ALA A 1150 -12.41 -12.90 2.19
N ARG A 1151 -12.09 -13.58 1.10
CA ARG A 1151 -13.06 -14.19 0.19
C ARG A 1151 -12.78 -15.68 0.05
N VAL A 1152 -13.83 -16.49 -0.04
CA VAL A 1152 -13.70 -17.94 -0.28
C VAL A 1152 -13.41 -18.17 -1.77
N ILE A 1153 -12.26 -18.77 -2.09
CA ILE A 1153 -11.76 -18.99 -3.46
C ILE A 1153 -11.76 -20.46 -3.91
N ALA A 1154 -11.98 -21.40 -3.01
CA ALA A 1154 -12.09 -22.82 -3.36
C ALA A 1154 -13.15 -23.54 -2.49
N GLU A 1155 -13.51 -24.76 -2.89
CA GLU A 1155 -14.26 -25.70 -2.05
C GLU A 1155 -13.33 -26.80 -1.51
N GLY A 1156 -13.60 -27.28 -0.30
CA GLY A 1156 -12.72 -28.23 0.38
C GLY A 1156 -12.88 -28.25 1.89
N THR A 1157 -12.20 -29.20 2.53
CA THR A 1157 -11.99 -29.24 3.99
C THR A 1157 -10.52 -28.98 4.26
N VAL A 1158 -10.21 -27.87 4.93
CA VAL A 1158 -8.84 -27.43 5.21
C VAL A 1158 -8.60 -27.29 6.71
N MET A 1159 -7.34 -27.38 7.13
CA MET A 1159 -6.92 -26.92 8.45
C MET A 1159 -6.74 -25.41 8.44
N VAL A 1160 -7.26 -24.72 9.45
CA VAL A 1160 -6.94 -23.31 9.70
C VAL A 1160 -5.93 -23.24 10.84
N PRO A 1161 -4.67 -22.83 10.58
CA PRO A 1161 -3.64 -22.73 11.61
C PRO A 1161 -4.03 -21.71 12.69
N ALA A 1162 -3.43 -21.82 13.87
CA ALA A 1162 -3.68 -20.87 14.96
C ALA A 1162 -3.21 -19.45 14.60
N ALA A 1163 -4.09 -18.46 14.78
CA ALA A 1163 -3.71 -17.05 14.77
C ALA A 1163 -2.83 -16.77 15.99
N LYS A 1164 -1.75 -16.01 15.81
CA LYS A 1164 -0.70 -15.76 16.80
C LYS A 1164 -0.59 -14.27 17.12
N ILE A 1165 -0.31 -13.97 18.39
CA ILE A 1165 0.12 -12.65 18.87
C ILE A 1165 1.38 -12.83 19.70
N GLU A 1166 2.44 -12.05 19.49
CA GLU A 1166 3.67 -12.10 20.29
C GLU A 1166 4.41 -10.75 20.32
N LEU A 1167 5.28 -10.55 21.33
CA LEU A 1167 6.34 -9.55 21.21
C LEU A 1167 7.48 -10.11 20.35
N MET A 1168 7.92 -9.35 19.36
CA MET A 1168 8.94 -9.79 18.38
C MET A 1168 10.30 -10.05 19.05
N TYR A 1169 10.59 -9.30 20.12
CA TYR A 1169 11.83 -9.37 20.90
C TYR A 1169 11.70 -10.13 22.24
N ASP A 1170 10.49 -10.29 22.77
CA ASP A 1170 10.16 -11.24 23.84
C ASP A 1170 9.12 -12.29 23.38
N PRO A 1171 9.51 -13.25 22.52
CA PRO A 1171 8.61 -14.30 22.04
C PRO A 1171 8.31 -15.38 23.11
N ALA A 1172 8.64 -15.14 24.39
CA ALA A 1172 8.04 -15.89 25.49
C ALA A 1172 6.68 -15.29 25.88
N ARG A 1173 6.46 -13.99 25.64
CA ARG A 1173 5.14 -13.34 25.71
C ARG A 1173 4.37 -13.54 24.41
N PHE A 1174 3.46 -14.50 24.38
CA PHE A 1174 2.64 -14.84 23.21
C PHE A 1174 1.21 -15.30 23.55
N GLY A 1175 0.36 -15.36 22.53
CA GLY A 1175 -0.94 -16.03 22.53
C GLY A 1175 -1.19 -16.75 21.20
N LEU A 1176 -1.95 -17.84 21.24
CA LEU A 1176 -2.39 -18.62 20.09
C LEU A 1176 -3.89 -18.88 20.18
N SER A 1177 -4.62 -18.68 19.07
CA SER A 1177 -6.00 -19.16 18.90
C SER A 1177 -6.01 -20.70 18.86
N PRO A 1178 -7.18 -21.37 18.90
CA PRO A 1178 -7.20 -22.77 18.51
C PRO A 1178 -6.85 -22.92 17.01
N SER A 1179 -6.28 -24.07 16.63
CA SER A 1179 -6.36 -24.55 15.23
C SER A 1179 -7.65 -25.36 15.08
N GLN A 1180 -8.28 -25.28 13.91
CA GLN A 1180 -9.60 -25.86 13.68
C GLN A 1180 -9.77 -26.29 12.23
N LYS A 1181 -10.70 -27.20 11.95
CA LYS A 1181 -11.11 -27.51 10.58
C LYS A 1181 -12.09 -26.47 10.06
N LEU A 1182 -12.04 -26.24 8.74
CA LEU A 1182 -12.97 -25.41 8.00
C LEU A 1182 -13.41 -26.15 6.73
N THR A 1183 -14.71 -26.39 6.60
CA THR A 1183 -15.31 -26.90 5.36
C THR A 1183 -15.90 -25.74 4.57
N THR A 1184 -15.67 -25.75 3.27
CA THR A 1184 -16.15 -24.77 2.29
C THR A 1184 -16.80 -25.51 1.11
N GLU A 1185 -17.98 -25.06 0.73
CA GLU A 1185 -18.77 -25.57 -0.40
C GLU A 1185 -18.48 -24.74 -1.66
N ALA A 1186 -18.80 -25.25 -2.86
CA ALA A 1186 -18.90 -24.41 -4.04
C ALA A 1186 -20.15 -23.51 -4.01
N ALA A 1187 -20.20 -22.55 -4.92
CA ALA A 1187 -21.44 -21.94 -5.36
C ALA A 1187 -22.47 -23.00 -5.83
N THR A 1188 -23.75 -22.63 -5.76
CA THR A 1188 -24.90 -23.50 -6.05
C THR A 1188 -25.32 -23.47 -7.54
N ASP A 1189 -24.38 -23.23 -8.44
CA ASP A 1189 -24.64 -23.03 -9.87
C ASP A 1189 -24.37 -24.31 -10.70
N GLY A 1190 -25.06 -24.41 -11.84
CA GLY A 1190 -25.04 -25.59 -12.71
C GLY A 1190 -23.91 -25.62 -13.75
N SER A 1191 -22.87 -24.78 -13.64
CA SER A 1191 -21.81 -24.67 -14.67
C SER A 1191 -20.73 -25.76 -14.60
N VAL A 1192 -20.60 -26.44 -13.45
CA VAL A 1192 -19.55 -27.42 -13.18
C VAL A 1192 -19.92 -28.79 -13.75
N ALA A 1193 -19.04 -29.37 -14.56
CA ALA A 1193 -19.28 -30.68 -15.18
C ALA A 1193 -19.20 -31.83 -14.16
N GLY A 1194 -20.17 -32.75 -14.21
CA GLY A 1194 -20.14 -33.98 -13.40
C GLY A 1194 -20.65 -33.83 -11.96
N ARG A 1195 -21.67 -32.99 -11.76
CA ARG A 1195 -22.51 -32.94 -10.56
C ARG A 1195 -23.90 -33.49 -10.86
#